data_AF-A0A0X8CMX6-F1
#
_entry.id   AF-A0A0X8CMX6-F1
#
_cell.length_a   1.000
_cell.length_b   1.000
_cell.length_c   1.000
_cell.angle_alpha   90.00
_cell.angle_beta   90.00
_cell.angle_gamma   90.00
#
_symmetry.space_group_name_H-M   'P 1'
#
loop_
_entity.id
_entity.type
_entity.pdbx_description
1 polymer ?
#
loop_
_entity_poly.entity_id
_entity_poly.type
_entity_poly.pdbx_seq_one_letter_code
_entity_poly.pdbx_strand_id
1 'polypeptide(L)'
;MFLPSSLPATELLARTKHDGVILHVSLNFSPGNTEIQFDLSQRTGVAQHEHRVWKYPLAVMGVPSSLLQPQQDFTLPPEIAMDLRDELTAQALPAEQPLWLDLVRPYGLLGALPWESALGEHLRRPILRLPTFLERPHEDQNIADVAILVTADPNAHQDRTVWQVRAVVEAILTGSKRLQTRVHIFAPEPWHELLTRLPSEQLVERPTQLYQPPPIRRGPADLRRLWTKWMSESLGGQALDAVHVICDVEPTMTNSMLVLRQPWKTQGRQVVTWLSVEDLCAMLTLLGAWAVTITPRTHLHCMNAAAFFADTAAHTRPGPLLYHPLEVPDDANALTDGYRFLLSPEPTQPPTLLRGFLYGLPSAVADAATKVGDESPANNSAMLTKGSSVPPPQQVPNWASATQRFFENAMLDELRRASDDVLLSRSNGIGKTVNSASVRQTLSDIKDVVSRHLSLGTSATTGDARSHLRTSISPSQFVRPHEAIVEIGASDKGRLSVRLLKSLVGHHDSRRHKSMFLDYAKLPKLDTLQNVTSYATQIRDALCRHRAVAAELERIAGSTPSALRFVVDVPEAETPRWEAVSMPPFLALKPDCTVTRIAYKSDIRDPGVRTFSWPIRMIAFLSAANASAEEELKAIHSAVLLARQRGLRLICSIYLGEQQLIDRASEYPGVDVTFVPPSALEVGQVIKDQSPQIVHFFCHGLNEAGERLLELATICDWDTQKRIGSVRMSIERLRQVLISTGATWLTVLNTCSGATPAGSLPSMASELAQSASPVTIGMAEPIKADAATVFTRAFYGRVFEKLKESLSGVDWGDAAMLDLGLAVNAAREKLHEEYQDTPKDAYGTWCLPVLYERDTPLRVLMLPEDMKTRIELIAGALRSLPASTPLLVRKEILKTLGNPPPVPEKLRPDAFGNLV
;
A
#
# COMPACT_ATOMS: atom_id res chain seq x y z
N MET A 1 -30.23 4.93 5.67
CA MET A 1 -30.36 5.50 4.31
C MET A 1 -30.35 4.33 3.34
N PHE A 2 -31.47 4.06 2.64
CA PHE A 2 -31.62 2.88 1.78
C PHE A 2 -30.74 3.03 0.52
N LEU A 3 -29.81 2.09 0.31
CA LEU A 3 -29.07 1.99 -0.96
C LEU A 3 -30.03 1.47 -2.05
N PRO A 4 -30.01 2.03 -3.28
CA PRO A 4 -30.78 1.47 -4.39
C PRO A 4 -30.29 0.05 -4.71
N SER A 5 -31.20 -0.91 -4.73
CA SER A 5 -30.94 -2.36 -4.81
C SER A 5 -30.72 -2.89 -6.23
N SER A 6 -30.28 -2.06 -7.19
CA SER A 6 -30.08 -2.48 -8.57
C SER A 6 -28.70 -2.05 -9.07
N LEU A 7 -27.86 -3.03 -9.40
CA LEU A 7 -26.57 -2.85 -10.06
C LEU A 7 -26.75 -2.08 -11.39
N PRO A 8 -25.83 -1.18 -11.79
CA PRO A 8 -25.89 -0.54 -13.10
C PRO A 8 -25.76 -1.56 -14.23
N ALA A 9 -26.71 -1.57 -15.17
CA ALA A 9 -26.80 -2.56 -16.25
C ALA A 9 -25.56 -2.61 -17.17
N THR A 10 -24.79 -1.53 -17.28
CA THR A 10 -23.67 -1.38 -18.24
C THR A 10 -22.42 -2.19 -17.90
N GLU A 11 -22.12 -2.44 -16.62
CA GLU A 11 -20.94 -3.21 -16.22
C GLU A 11 -21.23 -4.72 -16.16
N LEU A 12 -22.46 -5.07 -15.76
CA LEU A 12 -23.03 -6.40 -15.99
C LEU A 12 -22.93 -6.75 -17.48
N LEU A 13 -23.25 -5.82 -18.40
CA LEU A 13 -23.22 -6.05 -19.85
C LEU A 13 -21.84 -6.45 -20.42
N ALA A 14 -20.73 -6.00 -19.82
CA ALA A 14 -19.38 -6.40 -20.24
C ALA A 14 -19.00 -7.79 -19.73
N ARG A 15 -19.39 -8.13 -18.50
CA ARG A 15 -19.19 -9.48 -17.92
C ARG A 15 -20.11 -10.54 -18.52
N THR A 16 -21.29 -10.13 -18.97
CA THR A 16 -22.36 -11.02 -19.45
C THR A 16 -22.30 -11.28 -20.96
N LYS A 17 -21.19 -11.00 -21.67
CA LYS A 17 -21.06 -11.40 -23.08
C LYS A 17 -20.91 -12.92 -23.29
N HIS A 18 -20.79 -13.68 -22.21
CA HIS A 18 -20.65 -15.13 -22.27
C HIS A 18 -22.00 -15.81 -22.01
N ASP A 19 -22.35 -16.75 -22.89
CA ASP A 19 -23.46 -17.66 -22.66
C ASP A 19 -23.09 -18.57 -21.48
N GLY A 20 -23.72 -18.34 -20.33
CA GLY A 20 -23.45 -19.09 -19.11
C GLY A 20 -24.44 -18.74 -18.00
N VAL A 21 -24.51 -19.61 -16.99
CA VAL A 21 -25.25 -19.34 -15.76
C VAL A 21 -24.32 -18.84 -14.69
N ILE A 22 -24.70 -17.72 -14.09
CA ILE A 22 -23.93 -17.03 -13.06
C ILE A 22 -24.75 -17.02 -11.77
N LEU A 23 -24.18 -17.56 -10.71
CA LEU A 23 -24.66 -17.41 -9.35
C LEU A 23 -23.93 -16.23 -8.70
N HIS A 24 -24.62 -15.11 -8.56
CA HIS A 24 -24.13 -13.97 -7.81
C HIS A 24 -24.32 -14.21 -6.32
N VAL A 25 -23.26 -14.02 -5.55
CA VAL A 25 -23.28 -14.15 -4.08
C VAL A 25 -22.76 -12.87 -3.46
N SER A 26 -23.56 -12.25 -2.59
CA SER A 26 -23.22 -11.00 -1.90
C SER A 26 -23.64 -11.01 -0.44
N LEU A 27 -23.10 -10.07 0.34
CA LEU A 27 -23.63 -9.75 1.67
C LEU A 27 -24.62 -8.59 1.57
N ASN A 28 -25.78 -8.79 2.16
CA ASN A 28 -26.78 -7.76 2.38
C ASN A 28 -26.78 -7.36 3.85
N PHE A 29 -26.55 -6.07 4.11
CA PHE A 29 -26.53 -5.52 5.45
C PHE A 29 -27.87 -4.86 5.75
N SER A 30 -28.65 -5.49 6.62
CA SER A 30 -29.87 -4.92 7.19
C SER A 30 -29.64 -4.60 8.68
N PRO A 31 -30.33 -3.60 9.26
CA PRO A 31 -30.18 -3.28 10.68
C PRO A 31 -30.42 -4.51 11.57
N GLY A 32 -29.38 -4.98 12.26
CA GLY A 32 -29.43 -6.14 13.14
C GLY A 32 -29.30 -7.51 12.47
N ASN A 33 -29.23 -7.60 11.13
CA ASN A 33 -29.01 -8.86 10.44
C ASN A 33 -28.12 -8.72 9.20
N THR A 34 -27.05 -9.51 9.14
CA THR A 34 -26.23 -9.67 7.94
C THR A 34 -26.65 -10.96 7.24
N GLU A 35 -27.11 -10.83 6.01
CA GLU A 35 -27.61 -11.95 5.21
C GLU A 35 -26.70 -12.20 4.02
N ILE A 36 -26.55 -13.45 3.63
CA ILE A 36 -25.99 -13.83 2.34
C ILE A 36 -27.15 -13.86 1.35
N GLN A 37 -26.98 -13.14 0.24
CA GLN A 37 -27.92 -13.13 -0.87
C GLN A 37 -27.34 -13.91 -2.05
N PHE A 38 -28.14 -14.80 -2.61
CA PHE A 38 -27.85 -15.55 -3.83
C PHE A 38 -28.79 -15.06 -4.93
N ASP A 39 -28.27 -14.74 -6.10
CA ASP A 39 -29.05 -14.34 -7.28
C ASP A 39 -28.55 -15.14 -8.49
N LEU A 40 -29.40 -16.02 -9.02
CA LEU A 40 -29.07 -16.81 -10.21
C LEU A 40 -29.51 -16.07 -11.46
N SER A 41 -28.55 -15.73 -12.32
CA SER A 41 -28.81 -15.10 -13.60
C SER A 41 -28.37 -16.01 -14.76
N GLN A 42 -29.21 -16.04 -15.80
CA GLN A 42 -28.90 -16.70 -17.07
C GLN A 42 -29.13 -15.69 -18.20
N ARG A 43 -28.17 -15.59 -19.12
CA ARG A 43 -28.34 -14.83 -20.35
C ARG A 43 -28.52 -15.77 -21.53
N THR A 44 -29.69 -15.74 -22.16
CA THR A 44 -30.02 -16.48 -23.39
C THR A 44 -30.46 -15.50 -24.48
N GLY A 45 -29.51 -14.94 -25.21
CA GLY A 45 -29.67 -14.29 -26.53
C GLY A 45 -30.63 -13.09 -26.69
N VAL A 46 -31.84 -13.09 -26.15
CA VAL A 46 -32.91 -12.11 -26.42
C VAL A 46 -33.89 -11.91 -25.25
N ALA A 47 -34.01 -12.84 -24.29
CA ALA A 47 -34.95 -12.71 -23.16
C ALA A 47 -34.22 -12.71 -21.81
N GLN A 48 -34.53 -11.73 -20.96
CA GLN A 48 -34.09 -11.69 -19.57
C GLN A 48 -35.00 -12.63 -18.78
N HIS A 49 -34.48 -13.75 -18.31
CA HIS A 49 -35.23 -14.68 -17.46
C HIS A 49 -35.47 -14.08 -16.06
N GLU A 50 -36.51 -14.56 -15.37
CA GLU A 50 -36.84 -14.14 -14.00
C GLU A 50 -35.66 -14.41 -13.06
N HIS A 51 -35.26 -13.39 -12.29
CA HIS A 51 -34.23 -13.51 -11.26
C HIS A 51 -34.78 -14.28 -10.07
N ARG A 52 -34.13 -15.38 -9.68
CA ARG A 52 -34.40 -16.05 -8.41
C ARG A 52 -33.43 -15.58 -7.35
N VAL A 53 -33.96 -15.12 -6.22
CA VAL A 53 -33.19 -14.57 -5.11
C VAL A 53 -33.44 -15.38 -3.85
N TRP A 54 -32.37 -15.90 -3.24
CA TRP A 54 -32.42 -16.53 -1.92
C TRP A 54 -31.65 -15.69 -0.90
N LYS A 55 -32.12 -15.67 0.36
CA LYS A 55 -31.49 -14.93 1.45
C LYS A 55 -31.40 -15.78 2.70
N TYR A 56 -30.22 -15.82 3.31
CA TYR A 56 -29.97 -16.59 4.53
C TYR A 56 -29.15 -15.78 5.54
N PRO A 57 -29.43 -15.87 6.86
CA PRO A 57 -28.58 -15.25 7.86
C PRO A 57 -27.16 -15.82 7.83
N LEU A 58 -26.15 -14.97 7.98
CA LEU A 58 -24.73 -15.35 7.94
C LEU A 58 -24.39 -16.51 8.92
N ALA A 59 -25.00 -16.48 10.11
CA ALA A 59 -24.79 -17.48 11.15
C ALA A 59 -25.27 -18.89 10.76
N VAL A 60 -26.26 -19.02 9.88
CA VAL A 60 -26.80 -20.32 9.45
C VAL A 60 -25.79 -21.08 8.59
N MET A 61 -24.92 -20.36 7.86
CA MET A 61 -23.97 -20.98 6.94
C MET A 61 -22.58 -21.24 7.57
N GLY A 62 -22.39 -20.91 8.85
CA GLY A 62 -21.10 -21.10 9.52
C GLY A 62 -19.98 -20.20 9.00
N VAL A 63 -20.30 -19.00 8.49
CA VAL A 63 -19.27 -18.06 8.03
C VAL A 63 -18.53 -17.49 9.23
N PRO A 64 -17.19 -17.59 9.27
CA PRO A 64 -16.42 -17.08 10.41
C PRO A 64 -16.59 -15.57 10.52
N SER A 65 -16.57 -15.04 11.76
CA SER A 65 -16.61 -13.59 11.97
C SER A 65 -15.22 -12.93 11.82
N SER A 66 -14.15 -13.73 11.75
CA SER A 66 -12.77 -13.28 11.57
C SER A 66 -11.90 -14.39 10.98
N LEU A 67 -10.85 -14.01 10.23
CA LEU A 67 -9.82 -14.94 9.74
C LEU A 67 -9.02 -15.62 10.85
N LEU A 68 -9.05 -15.08 12.08
CA LEU A 68 -8.37 -15.65 13.24
C LEU A 68 -9.16 -16.80 13.88
N GLN A 69 -10.45 -16.93 13.55
CA GLN A 69 -11.25 -18.03 14.06
C GLN A 69 -10.92 -19.33 13.32
N PRO A 70 -10.83 -20.46 14.03
CA PRO A 70 -10.69 -21.76 13.37
C PRO A 70 -11.85 -21.96 12.39
N GLN A 71 -11.57 -22.69 11.32
CA GLN A 71 -12.57 -23.01 10.31
C GLN A 71 -13.75 -23.72 10.98
N GLN A 72 -14.94 -23.13 10.83
CA GLN A 72 -16.20 -23.80 11.11
C GLN A 72 -16.62 -24.56 9.86
N ASP A 73 -17.39 -25.64 10.05
CA ASP A 73 -17.92 -26.42 8.94
C ASP A 73 -18.93 -25.58 8.16
N PHE A 74 -18.48 -25.04 7.02
CA PHE A 74 -19.33 -24.31 6.10
C PHE A 74 -20.39 -25.26 5.54
N THR A 75 -21.66 -24.94 5.81
CA THR A 75 -22.79 -25.78 5.39
C THR A 75 -23.71 -24.98 4.47
N LEU A 76 -23.93 -25.49 3.27
CA LEU A 76 -24.92 -24.94 2.35
C LEU A 76 -26.31 -25.43 2.78
N PRO A 77 -27.31 -24.55 2.96
CA PRO A 77 -28.67 -24.97 3.24
C PRO A 77 -29.16 -25.96 2.16
N PRO A 78 -29.74 -27.11 2.51
CA PRO A 78 -30.19 -28.09 1.52
C PRO A 78 -31.21 -27.52 0.53
N GLU A 79 -32.02 -26.55 0.97
CA GLU A 79 -33.06 -25.92 0.17
C GLU A 79 -32.47 -25.16 -1.03
N ILE A 80 -31.41 -24.37 -0.82
CA ILE A 80 -30.78 -23.64 -1.92
C ILE A 80 -30.10 -24.60 -2.90
N ALA A 81 -29.49 -25.68 -2.40
CA ALA A 81 -28.84 -26.67 -3.26
C ALA A 81 -29.86 -27.40 -4.15
N MET A 82 -31.04 -27.73 -3.60
CA MET A 82 -32.14 -28.34 -4.34
C MET A 82 -32.73 -27.36 -5.37
N ASP A 83 -33.05 -26.14 -4.96
CA ASP A 83 -33.62 -25.12 -5.84
C ASP A 83 -32.67 -24.79 -7.00
N LEU A 84 -31.37 -24.64 -6.73
CA LEU A 84 -30.36 -24.43 -7.77
C LEU A 84 -30.29 -25.62 -8.73
N ARG A 85 -30.34 -26.86 -8.23
CA ARG A 85 -30.33 -28.05 -9.09
C ARG A 85 -31.55 -28.09 -10.00
N ASP A 86 -32.73 -27.83 -9.46
CA ASP A 86 -33.99 -27.84 -10.20
C ASP A 86 -33.99 -26.76 -11.28
N GLU A 87 -33.52 -25.56 -10.95
CA GLU A 87 -33.42 -24.44 -11.88
C GLU A 87 -32.40 -24.70 -13.01
N LEU A 88 -31.21 -25.22 -12.68
CA LEU A 88 -30.22 -25.60 -13.69
C LEU A 88 -30.70 -26.74 -14.60
N THR A 89 -31.49 -27.66 -14.06
CA THR A 89 -32.12 -28.75 -14.82
C THR A 89 -33.20 -28.20 -15.75
N ALA A 90 -34.04 -27.28 -15.27
CA ALA A 90 -35.08 -26.62 -16.06
C ALA A 90 -34.49 -25.83 -17.24
N GLN A 91 -33.29 -25.28 -17.07
CA GLN A 91 -32.55 -24.56 -18.12
C GLN A 91 -31.85 -25.48 -19.13
N ALA A 92 -31.94 -26.82 -18.96
CA ALA A 92 -31.37 -27.83 -19.85
C ALA A 92 -29.86 -27.66 -20.12
N LEU A 93 -29.11 -27.20 -19.11
CA LEU A 93 -27.67 -26.98 -19.25
C LEU A 93 -26.91 -28.31 -19.18
N PRO A 94 -25.94 -28.56 -20.08
CA PRO A 94 -25.07 -29.72 -20.01
C PRO A 94 -24.37 -29.82 -18.64
N ALA A 95 -24.19 -31.05 -18.14
CA ALA A 95 -23.56 -31.27 -16.84
C ALA A 95 -22.08 -30.85 -16.82
N GLU A 96 -21.44 -30.83 -17.99
CA GLU A 96 -20.06 -30.43 -18.22
C GLU A 96 -19.87 -28.91 -18.19
N GLN A 97 -20.94 -28.12 -18.34
CA GLN A 97 -20.85 -26.67 -18.27
C GLN A 97 -20.72 -26.20 -16.82
N PRO A 98 -19.79 -25.27 -16.55
CA PRO A 98 -19.56 -24.81 -15.19
C PRO A 98 -20.71 -23.90 -14.73
N LEU A 99 -21.02 -23.96 -13.44
CA LEU A 99 -21.72 -22.85 -12.79
C LEU A 99 -20.67 -21.78 -12.46
N TRP A 100 -20.87 -20.56 -12.97
CA TRP A 100 -20.01 -19.44 -12.64
C TRP A 100 -20.44 -18.84 -11.31
N LEU A 101 -19.51 -18.75 -10.37
CA LEU A 101 -19.71 -18.06 -9.10
C LEU A 101 -19.14 -16.64 -9.22
N ASP A 102 -20.00 -15.63 -9.06
CA ASP A 102 -19.60 -14.22 -9.02
C ASP A 102 -19.78 -13.68 -7.61
N LEU A 103 -18.67 -13.42 -6.93
CA LEU A 103 -18.66 -12.85 -5.59
C LEU A 103 -18.81 -11.32 -5.69
N VAL A 104 -20.04 -10.86 -5.51
CA VAL A 104 -20.41 -9.45 -5.68
C VAL A 104 -20.17 -8.70 -4.38
N ARG A 105 -19.39 -7.62 -4.46
CA ARG A 105 -19.07 -6.80 -3.28
C ARG A 105 -20.33 -6.10 -2.76
N PRO A 106 -20.45 -5.85 -1.44
CA PRO A 106 -19.55 -6.34 -0.40
C PRO A 106 -19.80 -7.84 -0.16
N TYR A 107 -18.76 -8.66 -0.11
CA TYR A 107 -18.87 -10.10 0.18
C TYR A 107 -18.02 -10.55 1.37
N GLY A 108 -17.24 -9.65 1.99
CA GLY A 108 -16.47 -9.96 3.22
C GLY A 108 -15.64 -11.23 3.12
N LEU A 109 -15.84 -12.17 4.06
CA LEU A 109 -15.14 -13.46 4.12
C LEU A 109 -15.73 -14.55 3.23
N LEU A 110 -16.78 -14.27 2.46
CA LEU A 110 -17.41 -15.27 1.58
C LEU A 110 -16.43 -15.84 0.55
N GLY A 111 -15.43 -15.05 0.12
CA GLY A 111 -14.37 -15.51 -0.77
C GLY A 111 -13.45 -16.59 -0.19
N ALA A 112 -13.37 -16.72 1.13
CA ALA A 112 -12.58 -17.77 1.78
C ALA A 112 -13.31 -19.12 1.87
N LEU A 113 -14.61 -19.15 1.59
CA LEU A 113 -15.45 -20.33 1.79
C LEU A 113 -15.25 -21.36 0.67
N PRO A 114 -15.39 -22.67 0.96
CA PRO A 114 -15.15 -23.74 0.01
C PRO A 114 -16.39 -24.02 -0.87
N TRP A 115 -16.86 -22.99 -1.58
CA TRP A 115 -18.06 -23.04 -2.43
C TRP A 115 -18.04 -24.19 -3.43
N GLU A 116 -16.88 -24.51 -3.97
CA GLU A 116 -16.68 -25.53 -4.98
C GLU A 116 -17.02 -26.92 -4.46
N SER A 117 -16.63 -27.22 -3.21
CA SER A 117 -17.03 -28.46 -2.52
C SER A 117 -18.52 -28.46 -2.22
N ALA A 118 -19.02 -27.38 -1.61
CA ALA A 118 -20.38 -27.29 -1.11
C ALA A 118 -21.43 -27.30 -2.24
N LEU A 119 -21.17 -26.60 -3.34
CA LEU A 119 -22.04 -26.59 -4.51
C LEU A 119 -21.75 -27.79 -5.43
N GLY A 120 -20.48 -28.15 -5.63
CA GLY A 120 -20.09 -29.21 -6.56
C GLY A 120 -20.62 -30.58 -6.17
N GLU A 121 -20.61 -30.93 -4.89
CA GLU A 121 -21.17 -32.20 -4.40
C GLU A 121 -22.68 -32.32 -4.66
N HIS A 122 -23.42 -31.22 -4.50
CA HIS A 122 -24.86 -31.21 -4.70
C HIS A 122 -25.27 -31.05 -6.17
N LEU A 123 -24.55 -30.25 -6.96
CA LEU A 123 -24.91 -29.95 -8.34
C LEU A 123 -24.28 -30.92 -9.33
N ARG A 124 -23.27 -31.70 -8.92
CA ARG A 124 -22.50 -32.65 -9.76
C ARG A 124 -21.98 -32.01 -11.04
N ARG A 125 -21.51 -30.78 -10.94
CA ARG A 125 -20.91 -30.03 -12.04
C ARG A 125 -19.72 -29.19 -11.59
N PRO A 126 -18.83 -28.82 -12.52
CA PRO A 126 -17.75 -27.88 -12.24
C PRO A 126 -18.27 -26.55 -11.72
N ILE A 127 -17.62 -25.99 -10.70
CA ILE A 127 -17.88 -24.67 -10.17
C ILE A 127 -16.62 -23.84 -10.42
N LEU A 128 -16.77 -22.74 -11.16
CA LEU A 128 -15.66 -21.82 -11.45
C LEU A 128 -15.99 -20.44 -10.90
N ARG A 129 -15.00 -19.73 -10.38
CA ARG A 129 -15.16 -18.33 -9.99
C ARG A 129 -14.92 -17.42 -11.17
N LEU A 130 -15.74 -16.37 -11.30
CA LEU A 130 -15.60 -15.40 -12.36
C LEU A 130 -14.51 -14.37 -12.00
N PRO A 131 -13.44 -14.24 -12.78
CA PRO A 131 -12.43 -13.22 -12.56
C PRO A 131 -13.00 -11.84 -12.90
N THR A 132 -12.42 -10.80 -12.28
CA THR A 132 -12.79 -9.42 -12.60
C THR A 132 -12.39 -9.03 -14.03
N PHE A 133 -11.40 -9.72 -14.60
CA PHE A 133 -10.91 -9.50 -15.95
C PHE A 133 -11.09 -10.77 -16.79
N LEU A 134 -11.78 -10.65 -17.93
CA LEU A 134 -12.19 -11.79 -18.76
C LEU A 134 -11.28 -12.01 -19.98
N GLU A 135 -10.34 -11.12 -20.24
CA GLU A 135 -9.47 -11.27 -21.40
C GLU A 135 -8.34 -12.24 -21.10
N ARG A 136 -8.05 -13.07 -22.09
CA ARG A 136 -6.99 -14.05 -22.00
C ARG A 136 -5.63 -13.38 -22.21
N PRO A 137 -4.66 -13.63 -21.32
CA PRO A 137 -3.29 -13.16 -21.53
C PRO A 137 -2.71 -13.71 -22.83
N HIS A 138 -1.84 -12.95 -23.50
CA HIS A 138 -1.01 -13.49 -24.57
C HIS A 138 0.02 -14.45 -23.99
N GLU A 139 0.13 -15.64 -24.57
CA GLU A 139 0.99 -16.73 -24.14
C GLU A 139 1.61 -17.42 -25.36
N ASP A 140 2.74 -18.11 -25.16
CA ASP A 140 3.24 -19.05 -26.17
C ASP A 140 2.41 -20.33 -26.10
N GLN A 141 1.77 -20.70 -27.21
CA GLN A 141 0.94 -21.90 -27.27
C GLN A 141 1.75 -23.19 -27.20
N ASN A 142 3.05 -23.14 -27.49
CA ASN A 142 3.93 -24.30 -27.56
C ASN A 142 4.76 -24.53 -26.30
N ILE A 143 5.06 -23.48 -25.54
CA ILE A 143 5.95 -23.55 -24.36
C ILE A 143 5.20 -23.05 -23.12
N ALA A 144 5.20 -23.83 -22.04
CA ALA A 144 4.72 -23.41 -20.73
C ALA A 144 5.89 -23.24 -19.77
N ASP A 145 6.05 -22.05 -19.20
CA ASP A 145 7.07 -21.70 -18.22
C ASP A 145 6.45 -21.49 -16.84
N VAL A 146 6.69 -22.43 -15.93
CA VAL A 146 6.12 -22.40 -14.58
C VAL A 146 7.21 -22.35 -13.53
N ALA A 147 7.15 -21.37 -12.63
CA ALA A 147 8.01 -21.33 -11.46
C ALA A 147 7.29 -21.86 -10.21
N ILE A 148 7.97 -22.66 -9.40
CA ILE A 148 7.51 -23.10 -8.08
C ILE A 148 8.33 -22.37 -7.03
N LEU A 149 7.67 -21.58 -6.20
CA LEU A 149 8.24 -20.86 -5.08
C LEU A 149 7.96 -21.64 -3.78
N VAL A 150 9.00 -22.18 -3.14
CA VAL A 150 8.88 -22.96 -1.90
C VAL A 150 9.42 -22.14 -0.74
N THR A 151 8.55 -21.63 0.15
CA THR A 151 8.97 -20.84 1.32
C THR A 151 8.64 -21.49 2.66
N ALA A 152 8.35 -22.79 2.64
CA ALA A 152 8.13 -23.62 3.81
C ALA A 152 9.30 -23.57 4.81
N ASP A 153 9.00 -23.67 6.11
CA ASP A 153 10.04 -23.86 7.13
C ASP A 153 10.73 -25.23 6.92
N PRO A 154 12.04 -25.26 6.63
CA PRO A 154 12.77 -26.50 6.42
C PRO A 154 12.84 -27.38 7.67
N ASN A 155 12.56 -26.86 8.86
CA ASN A 155 12.55 -27.67 10.09
C ASN A 155 11.19 -28.35 10.35
N ALA A 156 10.14 -27.96 9.61
CA ALA A 156 8.80 -28.46 9.83
C ALA A 156 8.32 -29.28 8.63
N HIS A 157 7.91 -30.54 8.89
CA HIS A 157 7.24 -31.42 7.90
C HIS A 157 7.99 -31.58 6.56
N GLN A 158 9.31 -31.81 6.60
CA GLN A 158 10.16 -31.95 5.41
C GLN A 158 9.58 -32.91 4.36
N ASP A 159 9.23 -34.14 4.77
CA ASP A 159 8.71 -35.16 3.87
C ASP A 159 7.44 -34.72 3.16
N ARG A 160 6.55 -34.02 3.89
CA ARG A 160 5.31 -33.49 3.33
C ARG A 160 5.57 -32.41 2.28
N THR A 161 6.45 -31.45 2.58
CA THR A 161 6.78 -30.40 1.60
C THR A 161 7.45 -30.99 0.36
N VAL A 162 8.35 -31.97 0.51
CA VAL A 162 8.98 -32.67 -0.63
C VAL A 162 7.94 -33.41 -1.47
N TRP A 163 6.99 -34.09 -0.82
CA TRP A 163 5.86 -34.72 -1.51
C TRP A 163 4.99 -33.70 -2.24
N GLN A 164 4.65 -32.57 -1.60
CA GLN A 164 3.87 -31.50 -2.23
C GLN A 164 4.58 -30.94 -3.46
N VAL A 165 5.88 -30.63 -3.36
CA VAL A 165 6.65 -30.15 -4.51
C VAL A 165 6.65 -31.18 -5.65
N ARG A 166 6.84 -32.47 -5.34
CA ARG A 166 6.79 -33.54 -6.34
C ARG A 166 5.43 -33.61 -7.03
N ALA A 167 4.35 -33.66 -6.26
CA ALA A 167 2.99 -33.74 -6.78
C ALA A 167 2.63 -32.50 -7.62
N VAL A 168 3.09 -31.30 -7.23
CA VAL A 168 2.93 -30.08 -8.04
C VAL A 168 3.69 -30.17 -9.36
N VAL A 169 4.95 -30.62 -9.34
CA VAL A 169 5.77 -30.80 -10.56
C VAL A 169 5.08 -31.77 -11.51
N GLU A 170 4.66 -32.94 -11.02
CA GLU A 170 3.96 -33.97 -11.79
C GLU A 170 2.64 -33.43 -12.36
N ALA A 171 1.86 -32.68 -11.57
CA ALA A 171 0.60 -32.10 -12.00
C ALA A 171 0.79 -31.04 -13.10
N ILE A 172 1.84 -30.21 -13.02
CA ILE A 172 2.17 -29.23 -14.08
C ILE A 172 2.53 -29.94 -15.38
N LEU A 173 3.45 -30.91 -15.30
CA LEU A 173 3.97 -31.62 -16.46
C LEU A 173 2.90 -32.49 -17.15
N THR A 174 2.04 -33.14 -16.36
CA THR A 174 0.96 -33.99 -16.87
C THR A 174 -0.25 -33.17 -17.32
N GLY A 175 -0.52 -32.05 -16.65
CA GLY A 175 -1.65 -31.19 -16.97
C GLY A 175 -1.43 -30.40 -18.26
N SER A 176 -0.23 -29.89 -18.49
CA SER A 176 0.05 -29.04 -19.66
C SER A 176 -0.05 -29.81 -20.98
N LYS A 177 -0.80 -29.26 -21.93
CA LYS A 177 -0.92 -29.79 -23.31
C LYS A 177 0.05 -29.13 -24.30
N ARG A 178 0.92 -28.24 -23.82
CA ARG A 178 1.89 -27.54 -24.67
C ARG A 178 3.01 -28.50 -25.10
N LEU A 179 3.63 -28.23 -26.25
CA LEU A 179 4.72 -29.06 -26.80
C LEU A 179 5.90 -29.19 -25.84
N GLN A 180 6.16 -28.15 -25.05
CA GLN A 180 7.20 -28.12 -24.04
C GLN A 180 6.64 -27.50 -22.76
N THR A 181 6.95 -28.08 -21.61
CA THR A 181 6.69 -27.48 -20.30
C THR A 181 7.96 -27.48 -19.48
N ARG A 182 8.33 -26.31 -18.95
CA ARG A 182 9.54 -26.07 -18.17
C ARG A 182 9.12 -25.68 -16.76
N VAL A 183 9.69 -26.37 -15.78
CA VAL A 183 9.41 -26.12 -14.37
C VAL A 183 10.69 -25.64 -13.69
N HIS A 184 10.64 -24.44 -13.12
CA HIS A 184 11.73 -23.81 -12.38
C HIS A 184 11.42 -23.87 -10.89
N ILE A 185 12.32 -24.36 -10.05
CA ILE A 185 12.08 -24.45 -8.60
C ILE A 185 12.98 -23.47 -7.85
N PHE A 186 12.35 -22.54 -7.13
CA PHE A 186 13.00 -21.55 -6.28
C PHE A 186 12.68 -21.87 -4.81
N ALA A 187 13.69 -22.31 -4.07
CA ALA A 187 13.57 -22.69 -2.67
C ALA A 187 14.80 -22.23 -1.88
N PRO A 188 14.66 -21.91 -0.57
CA PRO A 188 15.80 -21.64 0.28
C PRO A 188 16.83 -22.78 0.30
N GLU A 189 18.09 -22.45 0.55
CA GLU A 189 19.23 -23.37 0.58
C GLU A 189 18.96 -24.73 1.29
N PRO A 190 18.30 -24.79 2.47
CA PRO A 190 18.00 -26.08 3.11
C PRO A 190 17.14 -27.05 2.28
N TRP A 191 16.31 -26.54 1.39
CA TRP A 191 15.49 -27.36 0.50
C TRP A 191 16.26 -27.87 -0.70
N HIS A 192 17.38 -27.25 -1.07
CA HIS A 192 18.11 -27.59 -2.27
C HIS A 192 18.57 -29.06 -2.25
N GLU A 193 19.19 -29.50 -1.16
CA GLU A 193 19.66 -30.89 -1.01
C GLU A 193 18.49 -31.89 -1.09
N LEU A 194 17.37 -31.60 -0.43
CA LEU A 194 16.20 -32.48 -0.44
C LEU A 194 15.54 -32.57 -1.82
N LEU A 195 15.43 -31.44 -2.53
CA LEU A 195 14.81 -31.35 -3.84
C LEU A 195 15.71 -31.87 -4.97
N THR A 196 17.03 -31.95 -4.76
CA THR A 196 17.95 -32.54 -5.76
C THR A 196 17.66 -34.01 -6.05
N ARG A 197 16.97 -34.70 -5.14
CA ARG A 197 16.55 -36.10 -5.26
C ARG A 197 15.33 -36.31 -6.16
N LEU A 198 14.68 -35.23 -6.63
CA LEU A 198 13.61 -35.34 -7.61
C LEU A 198 14.17 -35.75 -8.99
N PRO A 199 13.47 -36.60 -9.76
CA PRO A 199 13.93 -37.09 -11.07
C PRO A 199 14.31 -35.94 -12.01
N SER A 200 15.53 -35.97 -12.56
CA SER A 200 16.20 -34.81 -13.16
C SER A 200 15.85 -34.50 -14.60
N GLU A 201 15.20 -35.40 -15.34
CA GLU A 201 15.11 -35.28 -16.81
C GLU A 201 14.21 -34.14 -17.31
N GLN A 202 13.37 -33.55 -16.45
CA GLN A 202 12.41 -32.49 -16.82
C GLN A 202 12.54 -31.21 -15.98
N LEU A 203 13.57 -31.13 -15.13
CA LEU A 203 13.88 -29.96 -14.29
C LEU A 203 14.90 -29.07 -15.01
N VAL A 204 14.43 -27.99 -15.64
CA VAL A 204 15.24 -27.18 -16.57
C VAL A 204 16.30 -26.35 -15.86
N GLU A 205 16.12 -25.97 -14.59
CA GLU A 205 17.11 -25.13 -13.92
C GLU A 205 17.08 -25.26 -12.40
N ARG A 206 18.25 -25.59 -11.84
CA ARG A 206 18.57 -25.41 -10.42
C ARG A 206 19.52 -24.21 -10.37
N PRO A 207 19.17 -23.06 -9.78
CA PRO A 207 20.08 -21.93 -9.67
C PRO A 207 21.32 -22.37 -8.88
N THR A 208 22.38 -22.77 -9.58
CA THR A 208 23.59 -23.38 -9.02
C THR A 208 24.56 -22.33 -8.49
N GLN A 209 24.38 -21.06 -8.90
CA GLN A 209 25.05 -19.95 -8.28
C GLN A 209 24.18 -19.46 -7.12
N LEU A 210 24.61 -19.75 -5.89
CA LEU A 210 24.18 -19.04 -4.70
C LEU A 210 24.37 -17.55 -4.99
N TYR A 211 23.29 -16.86 -5.35
CA TYR A 211 23.27 -15.41 -5.36
C TYR A 211 23.62 -14.98 -3.93
N GLN A 212 24.84 -14.49 -3.72
CA GLN A 212 25.24 -13.84 -2.49
C GLN A 212 24.87 -12.37 -2.67
N PRO A 213 23.74 -11.90 -2.11
CA PRO A 213 23.48 -10.48 -2.16
C PRO A 213 24.65 -9.75 -1.50
N PRO A 214 25.01 -8.55 -1.99
CA PRO A 214 25.88 -7.67 -1.21
C PRO A 214 25.31 -7.55 0.20
N PRO A 215 26.14 -7.46 1.26
CA PRO A 215 25.66 -7.40 2.65
C PRO A 215 24.72 -6.20 2.81
N ILE A 216 23.41 -6.46 2.76
CA ILE A 216 22.41 -5.39 2.77
C ILE A 216 22.21 -4.93 4.21
N ARG A 217 22.21 -3.61 4.41
CA ARG A 217 21.76 -2.97 5.65
C ARG A 217 20.24 -3.14 5.80
N ARG A 218 19.89 -4.24 6.47
CA ARG A 218 18.63 -4.69 7.08
C ARG A 218 17.37 -3.80 6.88
N GLY A 219 16.39 -4.35 6.15
CA GLY A 219 14.97 -3.96 6.21
C GLY A 219 14.04 -5.03 5.58
N PRO A 220 12.81 -5.27 6.08
CA PRO A 220 11.89 -6.28 5.53
C PRO A 220 11.50 -6.05 4.06
N ALA A 221 11.40 -4.79 3.65
CA ALA A 221 11.06 -4.39 2.28
C ALA A 221 12.08 -4.90 1.24
N ASP A 222 13.30 -5.23 1.67
CA ASP A 222 14.36 -5.73 0.79
C ASP A 222 14.15 -7.19 0.38
N LEU A 223 13.52 -8.00 1.24
CA LEU A 223 13.36 -9.44 0.99
C LEU A 223 12.45 -9.75 -0.20
N ARG A 224 11.43 -8.92 -0.41
CA ARG A 224 10.54 -8.98 -1.58
C ARG A 224 11.33 -8.74 -2.87
N ARG A 225 12.19 -7.71 -2.86
CA ARG A 225 13.07 -7.38 -3.97
C ARG A 225 14.08 -8.50 -4.22
N LEU A 226 14.53 -9.17 -3.16
CA LEU A 226 15.48 -10.26 -3.27
C LEU A 226 14.91 -11.49 -3.95
N TRP A 227 13.70 -11.95 -3.59
CA TRP A 227 13.05 -13.06 -4.28
C TRP A 227 12.78 -12.73 -5.76
N THR A 228 12.18 -11.58 -6.02
CA THR A 228 11.87 -11.14 -7.39
C THR A 228 13.13 -10.99 -8.24
N LYS A 229 14.18 -10.38 -7.68
CA LYS A 229 15.47 -10.20 -8.35
C LYS A 229 16.12 -11.55 -8.63
N TRP A 230 16.19 -12.43 -7.63
CA TRP A 230 16.79 -13.75 -7.80
C TRP A 230 16.08 -14.56 -8.89
N MET A 231 14.74 -14.59 -8.89
CA MET A 231 13.97 -15.26 -9.93
C MET A 231 14.22 -14.63 -11.31
N SER A 232 14.13 -13.30 -11.41
CA SER A 232 14.36 -12.61 -12.69
C SER A 232 15.77 -12.80 -13.25
N GLU A 233 16.79 -12.84 -12.40
CA GLU A 233 18.19 -13.07 -12.81
C GLU A 233 18.40 -14.51 -13.24
N SER A 234 17.83 -15.48 -12.50
CA SER A 234 17.93 -16.90 -12.82
C SER A 234 17.24 -17.24 -14.14
N LEU A 235 16.10 -16.61 -14.43
CA LEU A 235 15.36 -16.82 -15.69
C LEU A 235 16.03 -16.17 -16.90
N GLY A 236 17.14 -15.46 -16.75
CA GLY A 236 17.89 -14.88 -17.88
C GLY A 236 17.08 -13.90 -18.74
N GLY A 237 16.05 -13.27 -18.17
CA GLY A 237 15.14 -12.39 -18.91
C GLY A 237 13.97 -13.11 -19.61
N GLN A 238 13.72 -14.39 -19.33
CA GLN A 238 12.52 -15.10 -19.81
C GLN A 238 11.30 -14.79 -18.94
N ALA A 239 10.14 -14.64 -19.57
CA ALA A 239 8.86 -14.47 -18.87
C ALA A 239 8.40 -15.82 -18.30
N LEU A 240 7.63 -15.79 -17.22
CA LEU A 240 6.87 -16.94 -16.76
C LEU A 240 5.44 -16.88 -17.28
N ASP A 241 4.82 -18.05 -17.47
CA ASP A 241 3.38 -18.18 -17.66
C ASP A 241 2.66 -18.20 -16.31
N ALA A 242 3.15 -19.03 -15.38
CA ALA A 242 2.55 -19.23 -14.08
C ALA A 242 3.59 -19.25 -12.95
N VAL A 243 3.17 -18.84 -11.75
CA VAL A 243 3.93 -19.07 -10.51
C VAL A 243 3.08 -19.87 -9.54
N HIS A 244 3.58 -21.01 -9.10
CA HIS A 244 3.02 -21.80 -8.01
C HIS A 244 3.72 -21.43 -6.70
N VAL A 245 2.98 -21.05 -5.66
CA VAL A 245 3.54 -20.70 -4.35
C VAL A 245 3.15 -21.75 -3.31
N ILE A 246 4.16 -22.41 -2.73
CA ILE A 246 4.04 -23.32 -1.57
C ILE A 246 4.58 -22.58 -0.34
N CYS A 247 3.69 -22.11 0.52
CA CYS A 247 4.05 -21.21 1.61
C CYS A 247 3.19 -21.39 2.86
N ASP A 248 3.67 -20.87 3.99
CA ASP A 248 2.79 -20.60 5.14
C ASP A 248 2.02 -19.31 4.88
N VAL A 249 0.80 -19.24 5.40
CA VAL A 249 -0.04 -18.04 5.36
C VAL A 249 -0.43 -17.69 6.79
N GLU A 250 -0.22 -16.43 7.15
CA GLU A 250 -0.61 -15.93 8.46
C GLU A 250 -1.84 -15.03 8.34
N PRO A 251 -2.91 -15.31 9.12
CA PRO A 251 -4.01 -14.38 9.24
C PRO A 251 -3.55 -13.15 10.02
N THR A 252 -4.00 -11.99 9.57
CA THR A 252 -3.98 -10.74 10.33
C THR A 252 -5.41 -10.42 10.75
N MET A 253 -5.61 -9.36 11.53
CA MET A 253 -6.96 -8.98 11.95
C MET A 253 -7.93 -8.71 10.77
N THR A 254 -7.41 -8.27 9.62
CA THR A 254 -8.22 -7.76 8.50
C THR A 254 -7.85 -8.32 7.14
N ASN A 255 -6.78 -9.12 7.06
CA ASN A 255 -6.26 -9.67 5.81
C ASN A 255 -5.47 -10.95 6.11
N SER A 256 -4.83 -11.52 5.10
CA SER A 256 -3.82 -12.56 5.23
C SER A 256 -2.54 -12.15 4.52
N MET A 257 -1.42 -12.76 4.92
CA MET A 257 -0.12 -12.50 4.32
C MET A 257 0.62 -13.81 4.07
N LEU A 258 1.34 -13.90 2.95
CA LEU A 258 2.23 -15.04 2.72
C LEU A 258 3.51 -14.85 3.51
N VAL A 259 4.01 -15.93 4.08
CA VAL A 259 5.26 -15.93 4.84
C VAL A 259 6.39 -16.36 3.91
N LEU A 260 7.27 -15.43 3.56
CA LEU A 260 8.48 -15.70 2.79
C LEU A 260 9.69 -15.79 3.71
N ARG A 261 10.50 -16.83 3.52
CA ARG A 261 11.79 -17.00 4.20
C ARG A 261 12.91 -16.52 3.30
N GLN A 262 13.99 -16.01 3.89
CA GLN A 262 15.19 -15.67 3.11
C GLN A 262 15.70 -16.88 2.32
N PRO A 263 16.13 -16.71 1.05
CA PRO A 263 16.63 -17.83 0.25
C PRO A 263 17.95 -18.43 0.74
N TRP A 264 18.75 -17.69 1.52
CA TRP A 264 20.07 -18.12 2.00
C TRP A 264 20.16 -18.02 3.53
N LYS A 265 21.06 -18.79 4.14
CA LYS A 265 21.34 -18.70 5.58
C LYS A 265 22.16 -17.45 5.90
N THR A 266 21.64 -16.55 6.73
CA THR A 266 22.43 -15.50 7.39
C THR A 266 22.68 -15.89 8.85
N GLN A 267 23.93 -16.18 9.21
CA GLN A 267 24.40 -16.28 10.61
C GLN A 267 23.51 -17.13 11.55
N GLY A 268 22.94 -18.24 11.06
CA GLY A 268 22.14 -19.16 11.87
C GLY A 268 20.74 -18.68 12.27
N ARG A 269 20.29 -17.50 11.85
CA ARG A 269 18.92 -17.01 12.10
C ARG A 269 18.14 -16.96 10.79
N GLN A 270 16.99 -17.63 10.76
CA GLN A 270 16.07 -17.52 9.64
C GLN A 270 15.33 -16.19 9.73
N VAL A 271 15.49 -15.35 8.70
CA VAL A 271 14.71 -14.13 8.57
C VAL A 271 13.46 -14.42 7.76
N VAL A 272 12.33 -14.01 8.30
CA VAL A 272 11.02 -14.12 7.70
C VAL A 272 10.56 -12.72 7.26
N THR A 273 9.84 -12.65 6.16
CA THR A 273 9.08 -11.47 5.74
C THR A 273 7.68 -11.86 5.38
N TRP A 274 6.77 -10.90 5.46
CA TRP A 274 5.38 -11.06 5.06
C TRP A 274 5.17 -10.38 3.71
N LEU A 275 4.51 -11.09 2.81
CA LEU A 275 4.16 -10.63 1.48
C LEU A 275 2.66 -10.35 1.44
N SER A 276 2.29 -9.10 1.17
CA SER A 276 0.88 -8.78 0.92
C SER A 276 0.45 -9.24 -0.47
N VAL A 277 -0.85 -9.20 -0.75
CA VAL A 277 -1.39 -9.47 -2.08
C VAL A 277 -0.80 -8.52 -3.13
N GLU A 278 -0.68 -7.23 -2.82
CA GLU A 278 -0.10 -6.23 -3.72
C GLU A 278 1.36 -6.54 -4.05
N ASP A 279 2.13 -7.01 -3.05
CA ASP A 279 3.51 -7.38 -3.25
C ASP A 279 3.65 -8.62 -4.16
N LEU A 280 2.78 -9.62 -3.97
CA LEU A 280 2.72 -10.79 -4.84
C LEU A 280 2.38 -10.36 -6.28
N CYS A 281 1.34 -9.55 -6.45
CA CYS A 281 0.94 -9.05 -7.78
C CYS A 281 2.05 -8.25 -8.47
N ALA A 282 2.80 -7.43 -7.73
CA ALA A 282 3.95 -6.70 -8.26
C ALA A 282 5.08 -7.65 -8.69
N MET A 283 5.37 -8.68 -7.88
CA MET A 283 6.34 -9.72 -8.23
C MET A 283 5.91 -10.48 -9.50
N LEU A 284 4.65 -10.91 -9.59
CA LEU A 284 4.10 -11.61 -10.76
C LEU A 284 4.16 -10.75 -12.03
N THR A 285 3.84 -9.46 -11.89
CA THR A 285 3.97 -8.47 -12.98
C THR A 285 5.41 -8.39 -13.48
N LEU A 286 6.39 -8.27 -12.58
CA LEU A 286 7.81 -8.21 -12.93
C LEU A 286 8.31 -9.50 -13.60
N LEU A 287 7.78 -10.66 -13.19
CA LEU A 287 8.13 -11.95 -13.79
C LEU A 287 7.38 -12.21 -15.11
N GLY A 288 6.44 -11.35 -15.50
CA GLY A 288 5.57 -11.55 -16.67
C GLY A 288 4.49 -12.62 -16.48
N ALA A 289 4.38 -13.19 -15.28
CA ALA A 289 3.47 -14.28 -14.96
C ALA A 289 2.00 -13.85 -15.06
N TRP A 290 1.22 -14.57 -15.86
CA TRP A 290 -0.19 -14.29 -16.06
C TRP A 290 -1.10 -15.16 -15.20
N ALA A 291 -0.64 -16.31 -14.72
CA ALA A 291 -1.34 -17.13 -13.74
C ALA A 291 -0.60 -17.19 -12.40
N VAL A 292 -1.34 -17.52 -11.34
CA VAL A 292 -0.75 -17.88 -10.05
C VAL A 292 -1.51 -19.05 -9.42
N THR A 293 -0.77 -19.97 -8.82
CA THR A 293 -1.31 -21.08 -8.04
C THR A 293 -0.83 -20.95 -6.60
N ILE A 294 -1.70 -21.16 -5.62
CA ILE A 294 -1.35 -21.08 -4.19
C ILE A 294 -1.72 -22.40 -3.52
N THR A 295 -0.71 -23.06 -2.95
CA THR A 295 -0.85 -24.26 -2.11
C THR A 295 -0.37 -23.91 -0.71
N PRO A 296 -1.27 -23.70 0.26
CA PRO A 296 -0.85 -23.42 1.62
C PRO A 296 -0.24 -24.67 2.26
N ARG A 297 0.66 -24.45 3.20
CA ARG A 297 0.98 -25.50 4.17
C ARG A 297 -0.21 -25.71 5.08
N THR A 298 -0.53 -26.97 5.26
CA THR A 298 -1.75 -27.46 5.90
C THR A 298 -1.58 -27.43 7.40
N HIS A 299 -1.84 -26.28 8.01
CA HIS A 299 -2.32 -26.23 9.38
C HIS A 299 -3.81 -25.89 9.30
N LEU A 300 -4.66 -26.64 9.99
CA LEU A 300 -6.12 -26.43 9.96
C LEU A 300 -6.51 -24.97 10.22
N HIS A 301 -5.68 -24.24 10.98
CA HIS A 301 -5.91 -22.84 11.34
C HIS A 301 -5.60 -21.82 10.23
N CYS A 302 -4.89 -22.16 9.15
CA CYS A 302 -4.49 -21.21 8.11
C CYS A 302 -5.19 -21.39 6.76
N MET A 303 -6.05 -22.40 6.60
CA MET A 303 -6.73 -22.66 5.32
C MET A 303 -7.62 -21.50 4.90
N ASN A 304 -8.44 -20.96 5.81
CA ASN A 304 -9.28 -19.79 5.53
C ASN A 304 -8.44 -18.56 5.18
N ALA A 305 -7.31 -18.35 5.87
CA ALA A 305 -6.41 -17.25 5.59
C ALA A 305 -5.79 -17.36 4.19
N ALA A 306 -5.40 -18.56 3.78
CA ALA A 306 -4.85 -18.84 2.46
C ALA A 306 -5.89 -18.71 1.35
N ALA A 307 -7.09 -19.25 1.55
CA ALA A 307 -8.22 -19.09 0.65
C ALA A 307 -8.57 -17.60 0.48
N PHE A 308 -8.65 -16.84 1.58
CA PHE A 308 -8.88 -15.40 1.56
C PHE A 308 -7.76 -14.64 0.83
N PHE A 309 -6.50 -15.05 1.03
CA PHE A 309 -5.35 -14.46 0.33
C PHE A 309 -5.50 -14.64 -1.18
N ALA A 310 -5.79 -15.88 -1.60
CA ALA A 310 -5.99 -16.26 -2.98
C ALA A 310 -7.17 -15.53 -3.64
N ASP A 311 -8.31 -15.43 -2.96
CA ASP A 311 -9.48 -14.67 -3.40
C ASP A 311 -9.12 -13.19 -3.63
N THR A 312 -8.50 -12.58 -2.63
CA THR A 312 -8.06 -11.18 -2.72
C THR A 312 -7.07 -10.98 -3.87
N ALA A 313 -6.15 -11.91 -4.09
CA ALA A 313 -5.21 -11.87 -5.21
C ALA A 313 -5.91 -11.98 -6.58
N ALA A 314 -6.90 -12.86 -6.72
CA ALA A 314 -7.68 -13.02 -7.95
C ALA A 314 -8.47 -11.76 -8.30
N HIS A 315 -8.90 -11.01 -7.29
CA HIS A 315 -9.60 -9.74 -7.49
C HIS A 315 -8.67 -8.55 -7.68
N THR A 316 -7.41 -8.60 -7.22
CA THR A 316 -6.47 -7.48 -7.34
C THR A 316 -5.82 -7.39 -8.71
N ARG A 317 -5.57 -8.52 -9.38
CA ARG A 317 -4.87 -8.57 -10.68
C ARG A 317 -5.66 -9.30 -11.77
N PRO A 318 -5.42 -8.96 -13.05
CA PRO A 318 -5.86 -9.76 -14.19
C PRO A 318 -5.18 -11.13 -14.24
N GLY A 319 -5.92 -12.10 -14.78
CA GLY A 319 -5.46 -13.45 -15.05
C GLY A 319 -6.07 -14.51 -14.13
N PRO A 320 -5.97 -15.78 -14.52
CA PRO A 320 -6.50 -16.88 -13.75
C PRO A 320 -5.69 -17.13 -12.47
N LEU A 321 -6.39 -17.63 -11.45
CA LEU A 321 -5.82 -18.00 -10.16
C LEU A 321 -6.35 -19.36 -9.72
N LEU A 322 -5.47 -20.25 -9.28
CA LEU A 322 -5.82 -21.54 -8.69
C LEU A 322 -5.40 -21.56 -7.21
N TYR A 323 -6.35 -21.82 -6.32
CA TYR A 323 -6.07 -22.15 -4.93
C TYR A 323 -6.32 -23.64 -4.74
N HIS A 324 -5.34 -24.39 -4.23
CA HIS A 324 -5.49 -25.82 -4.04
C HIS A 324 -4.78 -26.31 -2.77
N PRO A 325 -5.50 -26.69 -1.70
CA PRO A 325 -4.88 -27.31 -0.54
C PRO A 325 -4.49 -28.75 -0.90
N LEU A 326 -3.20 -29.00 -1.10
CA LEU A 326 -2.66 -30.30 -1.45
C LEU A 326 -2.34 -31.08 -0.18
N GLU A 327 -3.31 -31.85 0.33
CA GLU A 327 -3.18 -32.56 1.61
C GLU A 327 -3.10 -34.08 1.48
N VAL A 328 -3.85 -34.66 0.55
CA VAL A 328 -3.94 -36.12 0.33
C VAL A 328 -3.54 -36.49 -1.11
N PRO A 329 -3.16 -37.74 -1.41
CA PRO A 329 -2.78 -38.15 -2.77
C PRO A 329 -3.83 -37.86 -3.85
N ASP A 330 -5.12 -38.01 -3.54
CA ASP A 330 -6.20 -37.76 -4.50
C ASP A 330 -6.28 -36.30 -4.94
N ASP A 331 -5.78 -35.38 -4.11
CA ASP A 331 -5.67 -33.95 -4.43
C ASP A 331 -4.74 -33.70 -5.62
N ALA A 332 -3.78 -34.59 -5.90
CA ALA A 332 -2.85 -34.43 -7.03
C ALA A 332 -3.55 -34.57 -8.40
N ASN A 333 -4.59 -35.40 -8.51
CA ASN A 333 -5.36 -35.54 -9.74
C ASN A 333 -6.19 -34.27 -10.02
N ALA A 334 -6.88 -33.76 -8.99
CA ALA A 334 -7.62 -32.49 -9.10
C ALA A 334 -6.70 -31.31 -9.45
N LEU A 335 -5.50 -31.26 -8.87
CA LEU A 335 -4.49 -30.27 -9.23
C LEU A 335 -4.02 -30.41 -10.68
N THR A 336 -3.84 -31.64 -11.17
CA THR A 336 -3.49 -31.93 -12.57
C THR A 336 -4.56 -31.44 -13.53
N ASP A 337 -5.84 -31.67 -13.20
CA ASP A 337 -6.97 -31.17 -13.99
C ASP A 337 -7.05 -29.64 -13.96
N GLY A 338 -6.75 -29.03 -12.80
CA GLY A 338 -6.58 -27.59 -12.65
C GLY A 338 -5.51 -27.03 -13.57
N TYR A 339 -4.34 -27.66 -13.64
CA TYR A 339 -3.27 -27.27 -14.57
C TYR A 339 -3.60 -27.52 -16.03
N ARG A 340 -4.33 -28.59 -16.33
CA ARG A 340 -4.82 -28.85 -17.69
C ARG A 340 -5.73 -27.75 -18.17
N PHE A 341 -6.64 -27.27 -17.33
CA PHE A 341 -7.49 -26.14 -17.67
C PHE A 341 -6.69 -24.83 -17.77
N LEU A 342 -5.81 -24.59 -16.80
CA LEU A 342 -5.05 -23.35 -16.68
C LEU A 342 -4.07 -23.13 -17.84
N LEU A 343 -3.31 -24.17 -18.23
CA LEU A 343 -2.19 -24.07 -19.18
C LEU A 343 -2.56 -24.49 -20.62
N SER A 344 -3.80 -24.98 -20.84
CA SER A 344 -4.22 -25.41 -22.18
C SER A 344 -4.33 -24.22 -23.12
N PRO A 345 -3.65 -24.19 -24.28
CA PRO A 345 -3.77 -23.12 -25.26
C PRO A 345 -5.17 -23.05 -25.86
N GLU A 346 -5.88 -24.17 -25.89
CA GLU A 346 -7.24 -24.28 -26.41
C GLU A 346 -8.28 -24.34 -25.28
N PRO A 347 -9.52 -23.92 -25.53
CA PRO A 347 -10.63 -24.14 -24.61
C PRO A 347 -10.75 -25.62 -24.21
N THR A 348 -10.92 -25.90 -22.91
CA THR A 348 -11.00 -27.26 -22.35
C THR A 348 -12.18 -27.42 -21.40
N GLN A 349 -12.43 -28.66 -20.96
CA GLN A 349 -13.41 -28.93 -19.92
C GLN A 349 -12.92 -28.35 -18.58
N PRO A 350 -13.79 -27.64 -17.85
CA PRO A 350 -13.43 -27.06 -16.55
C PRO A 350 -13.25 -28.17 -15.49
N PRO A 351 -12.31 -28.00 -14.55
CA PRO A 351 -12.03 -29.01 -13.54
C PRO A 351 -13.14 -29.06 -12.48
N THR A 352 -13.42 -30.26 -11.95
CA THR A 352 -14.25 -30.42 -10.75
C THR A 352 -13.34 -30.44 -9.52
N LEU A 353 -13.24 -29.29 -8.83
CA LEU A 353 -12.42 -29.16 -7.64
C LEU A 353 -13.28 -29.44 -6.39
N LEU A 354 -13.04 -30.58 -5.74
CA LEU A 354 -13.63 -30.85 -4.42
C LEU A 354 -12.93 -30.08 -3.30
N ARG A 355 -11.71 -29.57 -3.56
CA ARG A 355 -10.94 -28.78 -2.61
C ARG A 355 -10.26 -27.64 -3.33
N GLY A 356 -10.37 -26.45 -2.75
CA GLY A 356 -9.86 -25.24 -3.36
C GLY A 356 -10.78 -24.68 -4.43
N PHE A 357 -10.27 -23.74 -5.22
CA PHE A 357 -11.06 -23.02 -6.23
C PHE A 357 -10.21 -22.49 -7.37
N LEU A 358 -10.86 -22.25 -8.51
CA LEU A 358 -10.23 -21.67 -9.68
C LEU A 358 -11.03 -20.46 -10.20
N TYR A 359 -10.35 -19.32 -10.27
CA TYR A 359 -10.80 -18.18 -11.06
C TYR A 359 -10.43 -18.42 -12.52
N GLY A 360 -11.42 -18.80 -13.31
CA GLY A 360 -11.25 -19.24 -14.69
C GLY A 360 -11.71 -18.21 -15.70
N LEU A 361 -11.03 -18.12 -16.84
CA LEU A 361 -11.51 -17.29 -17.94
C LEU A 361 -12.65 -18.00 -18.67
N PRO A 362 -13.80 -17.36 -18.93
CA PRO A 362 -14.88 -17.99 -19.69
C PRO A 362 -14.45 -18.45 -21.09
N SER A 363 -13.52 -17.73 -21.72
CA SER A 363 -12.93 -18.10 -23.01
C SER A 363 -12.09 -19.39 -22.97
N ALA A 364 -11.72 -19.89 -21.80
CA ALA A 364 -11.00 -21.15 -21.64
C ALA A 364 -11.93 -22.38 -21.56
N VAL A 365 -13.26 -22.20 -21.56
CA VAL A 365 -14.24 -23.29 -21.48
C VAL A 365 -14.66 -23.75 -22.88
N ALA A 366 -14.56 -25.05 -23.18
CA ALA A 366 -14.73 -25.65 -24.52
C ALA A 366 -16.03 -25.24 -25.26
N ASP A 367 -17.16 -25.17 -24.56
CA ASP A 367 -18.46 -24.85 -25.18
C ASP A 367 -18.65 -23.36 -25.50
N ALA A 368 -17.93 -22.47 -24.82
CA ALA A 368 -18.06 -21.03 -25.05
C ALA A 368 -17.54 -20.60 -26.44
N ALA A 369 -16.66 -21.40 -27.05
CA ALA A 369 -15.99 -21.06 -28.31
C ALA A 369 -16.87 -21.27 -29.56
N THR A 370 -17.92 -22.09 -29.48
CA THR A 370 -18.70 -22.49 -30.68
C THR A 370 -19.82 -21.53 -31.06
N LYS A 371 -20.18 -20.55 -30.22
CA LYS A 371 -21.34 -19.67 -30.43
C LYS A 371 -21.06 -18.17 -30.46
N VAL A 372 -19.88 -17.72 -30.04
CA VAL A 372 -19.51 -16.31 -30.15
C VAL A 372 -19.12 -16.06 -31.61
N GLY A 373 -20.04 -15.50 -32.41
CA GLY A 373 -19.75 -15.10 -33.78
C GLY A 373 -18.47 -14.25 -33.86
N ASP A 374 -17.76 -14.29 -35.00
CA ASP A 374 -16.43 -13.72 -35.28
C ASP A 374 -16.21 -12.24 -34.85
N GLU A 375 -17.25 -11.52 -34.44
CA GLU A 375 -17.20 -10.18 -33.87
C GLU A 375 -16.82 -10.17 -32.37
N SER A 376 -15.95 -11.08 -31.93
CA SER A 376 -15.47 -11.07 -30.56
C SER A 376 -14.67 -9.78 -30.27
N PRO A 377 -14.92 -9.07 -29.15
CA PRO A 377 -14.06 -7.98 -28.69
C PRO A 377 -12.61 -8.42 -28.42
N ALA A 378 -12.32 -9.74 -28.41
CA ALA A 378 -10.96 -10.28 -28.45
C ALA A 378 -10.13 -9.72 -29.61
N ASN A 379 -10.77 -9.26 -30.69
CA ASN A 379 -10.08 -8.47 -31.68
C ASN A 379 -9.47 -7.24 -31.00
N ASN A 380 -10.21 -6.34 -30.37
CA ASN A 380 -9.70 -5.05 -29.89
C ASN A 380 -8.56 -5.09 -28.84
N SER A 381 -8.41 -6.19 -28.09
CA SER A 381 -7.42 -6.28 -27.01
C SER A 381 -6.20 -7.13 -27.33
N ALA A 382 -6.10 -7.71 -28.52
CA ALA A 382 -4.83 -8.21 -29.07
C ALA A 382 -3.90 -7.01 -29.38
N MET A 383 -3.49 -6.32 -28.31
CA MET A 383 -2.96 -4.97 -28.37
C MET A 383 -1.64 -4.96 -29.14
N LEU A 384 -0.73 -5.91 -28.89
CA LEU A 384 0.60 -5.93 -29.52
C LEU A 384 0.61 -6.52 -30.95
N THR A 385 -0.45 -7.22 -31.37
CA THR A 385 -0.44 -7.99 -32.64
C THR A 385 -1.36 -7.45 -33.72
N LYS A 386 -2.35 -6.59 -33.40
CA LYS A 386 -3.14 -5.90 -34.43
C LYS A 386 -2.27 -4.97 -35.28
N GLY A 387 -1.84 -5.46 -36.44
CA GLY A 387 -1.22 -4.65 -37.49
C GLY A 387 0.13 -5.16 -37.99
N SER A 388 0.71 -6.19 -37.37
CA SER A 388 1.97 -6.79 -37.84
C SER A 388 1.71 -8.18 -38.41
N SER A 389 1.99 -8.38 -39.69
CA SER A 389 2.00 -9.70 -40.34
C SER A 389 3.20 -10.57 -39.93
N VAL A 390 4.07 -10.06 -39.05
CA VAL A 390 5.25 -10.78 -38.58
C VAL A 390 4.81 -11.81 -37.54
N PRO A 391 5.15 -13.11 -37.71
CA PRO A 391 4.88 -14.12 -36.70
C PRO A 391 5.53 -13.71 -35.37
N PRO A 392 4.85 -13.91 -34.23
CA PRO A 392 5.41 -13.54 -32.93
C PRO A 392 6.76 -14.25 -32.73
N PRO A 393 7.74 -13.60 -32.07
CA PRO A 393 8.99 -14.25 -31.75
C PRO A 393 8.72 -15.53 -30.96
N GLN A 394 9.50 -16.59 -31.22
CA GLN A 394 9.40 -17.88 -30.52
C GLN A 394 9.50 -17.76 -28.99
N GLN A 395 10.03 -16.66 -28.46
CA GLN A 395 9.97 -16.38 -27.03
C GLN A 395 9.82 -14.88 -26.78
N VAL A 396 8.81 -14.52 -26.02
CA VAL A 396 8.57 -13.12 -25.60
C VAL A 396 9.52 -12.78 -24.45
N PRO A 397 10.36 -11.72 -24.56
CA PRO A 397 11.20 -11.29 -23.45
C PRO A 397 10.37 -10.91 -22.21
N ASN A 398 10.89 -11.17 -21.01
CA ASN A 398 10.19 -10.89 -19.74
C ASN A 398 9.70 -9.45 -19.63
N TRP A 399 10.45 -8.49 -20.14
CA TRP A 399 10.09 -7.09 -20.06
C TRP A 399 8.86 -6.74 -20.92
N ALA A 400 8.66 -7.43 -22.04
CA ALA A 400 7.49 -7.22 -22.87
C ALA A 400 6.24 -7.78 -22.17
N SER A 401 6.34 -8.99 -21.62
CA SER A 401 5.28 -9.58 -20.79
C SER A 401 4.99 -8.72 -19.56
N ALA A 402 6.02 -8.26 -18.84
CA ALA A 402 5.85 -7.38 -17.68
C ALA A 402 5.17 -6.05 -18.03
N THR A 403 5.49 -5.46 -19.19
CA THR A 403 4.80 -4.25 -19.66
C THR A 403 3.33 -4.55 -19.95
N GLN A 404 3.05 -5.67 -20.62
CA GLN A 404 1.67 -6.11 -20.88
C GLN A 404 0.88 -6.30 -19.57
N ARG A 405 1.46 -6.98 -18.57
CA ARG A 405 0.82 -7.12 -17.24
C ARG A 405 0.61 -5.78 -16.55
N PHE A 406 1.54 -4.84 -16.69
CA PHE A 406 1.36 -3.49 -16.19
C PHE A 406 0.18 -2.78 -16.86
N PHE A 407 0.02 -2.89 -18.19
CA PHE A 407 -1.11 -2.30 -18.90
C PHE A 407 -2.44 -2.86 -18.45
N GLU A 408 -2.54 -4.18 -18.31
CA GLU A 408 -3.78 -4.82 -17.86
C GLU A 408 -4.13 -4.37 -16.43
N ASN A 409 -3.16 -4.26 -15.53
CA ASN A 409 -3.36 -3.72 -14.18
C ASN A 409 -3.78 -2.24 -14.20
N ALA A 410 -3.11 -1.41 -15.01
CA ALA A 410 -3.43 0.02 -15.11
C ALA A 410 -4.82 0.25 -15.70
N MET A 411 -5.22 -0.54 -16.69
CA MET A 411 -6.55 -0.51 -17.28
C MET A 411 -7.62 -1.00 -16.30
N LEU A 412 -7.34 -2.05 -15.53
CA LEU A 412 -8.22 -2.52 -14.46
C LEU A 412 -8.43 -1.44 -13.40
N ASP A 413 -7.36 -0.74 -13.00
CA ASP A 413 -7.46 0.38 -12.08
C ASP A 413 -8.22 1.57 -12.67
N GLU A 414 -8.09 1.84 -13.98
CA GLU A 414 -8.90 2.84 -14.67
C GLU A 414 -10.38 2.45 -14.68
N LEU A 415 -10.72 1.19 -14.99
CA LEU A 415 -12.09 0.68 -14.95
C LEU A 415 -12.70 0.80 -13.55
N ARG A 416 -11.95 0.43 -12.50
CA ARG A 416 -12.39 0.61 -11.11
C ARG A 416 -12.63 2.07 -10.74
N ARG A 417 -11.82 2.99 -11.28
CA ARG A 417 -12.01 4.44 -11.06
C ARG A 417 -13.18 5.01 -11.85
N ALA A 418 -13.49 4.44 -13.01
CA ALA A 418 -14.54 4.90 -13.91
C ALA A 418 -15.91 4.28 -13.63
N SER A 419 -15.96 3.15 -12.92
CA SER A 419 -17.22 2.53 -12.50
C SER A 419 -17.94 3.45 -11.51
N ASP A 420 -19.23 3.70 -11.76
CA ASP A 420 -20.14 4.41 -10.85
C ASP A 420 -20.69 3.47 -9.75
N ASP A 421 -20.44 2.16 -9.84
CA ASP A 421 -20.87 1.21 -8.84
C ASP A 421 -20.13 1.51 -7.54
N VAL A 422 -20.83 1.86 -6.45
CA VAL A 422 -20.25 2.10 -5.11
C VAL A 422 -19.37 0.92 -4.64
N LEU A 423 -19.55 -0.25 -5.25
CA LEU A 423 -18.92 -1.52 -4.89
C LEU A 423 -17.66 -1.85 -5.71
N LEU A 424 -17.52 -1.24 -6.90
CA LEU A 424 -16.31 -1.29 -7.73
C LEU A 424 -15.53 0.03 -7.71
N SER A 425 -16.24 1.14 -7.50
CA SER A 425 -15.70 2.45 -7.21
C SER A 425 -15.07 2.47 -5.83
N ARG A 426 -13.92 3.14 -5.76
CA ARG A 426 -13.29 3.50 -4.50
C ARG A 426 -14.21 4.53 -3.83
N SER A 427 -14.74 4.19 -2.65
CA SER A 427 -15.68 4.96 -1.83
C SER A 427 -15.75 6.48 -2.11
N ASN A 428 -16.93 6.96 -2.52
CA ASN A 428 -17.51 8.31 -2.37
C ASN A 428 -16.66 9.57 -2.66
N GLY A 429 -15.61 9.48 -3.46
CA GLY A 429 -14.89 10.66 -3.91
C GLY A 429 -15.73 11.52 -4.86
N ILE A 430 -16.11 12.73 -4.45
CA ILE A 430 -16.74 13.77 -5.28
C ILE A 430 -16.14 13.79 -6.69
N GLY A 431 -16.98 13.47 -7.67
CA GLY A 431 -16.65 13.18 -9.05
C GLY A 431 -15.62 14.15 -9.65
N LYS A 432 -14.42 13.63 -9.87
CA LYS A 432 -13.56 14.12 -10.93
C LYS A 432 -13.30 12.97 -11.87
N THR A 433 -13.83 13.13 -13.08
CA THR A 433 -13.34 12.46 -14.27
C THR A 433 -11.89 12.86 -14.47
N VAL A 434 -10.96 12.12 -13.85
CA VAL A 434 -9.59 12.07 -14.37
C VAL A 434 -9.74 11.83 -15.86
N ASN A 435 -9.09 12.65 -16.69
CA ASN A 435 -9.27 12.60 -18.13
C ASN A 435 -8.78 11.23 -18.64
N SER A 436 -9.69 10.26 -18.71
CA SER A 436 -9.43 8.88 -19.11
C SER A 436 -8.79 8.83 -20.49
N ALA A 437 -9.06 9.81 -21.35
CA ALA A 437 -8.38 9.94 -22.64
C ALA A 437 -6.86 10.14 -22.50
N SER A 438 -6.38 10.91 -21.52
CA SER A 438 -4.93 11.14 -21.32
C SER A 438 -4.22 9.87 -20.82
N VAL A 439 -4.87 9.13 -19.90
CA VAL A 439 -4.37 7.84 -19.41
C VAL A 439 -4.31 6.83 -20.56
N ARG A 440 -5.41 6.66 -21.30
CA ARG A 440 -5.48 5.75 -22.46
C ARG A 440 -4.48 6.11 -23.54
N GLN A 441 -4.32 7.39 -23.86
CA GLN A 441 -3.33 7.84 -24.83
C GLN A 441 -1.91 7.52 -24.36
N THR A 442 -1.60 7.75 -23.08
CA THR A 442 -0.28 7.42 -22.53
C THR A 442 -0.01 5.92 -22.55
N LEU A 443 -1.01 5.09 -22.20
CA LEU A 443 -0.88 3.63 -22.31
C LEU A 443 -0.66 3.20 -23.78
N SER A 444 -1.37 3.84 -24.72
CA SER A 444 -1.18 3.63 -26.16
C SER A 444 0.23 4.00 -26.61
N ASP A 445 0.77 5.14 -26.17
CA ASP A 445 2.12 5.60 -26.53
C ASP A 445 3.20 4.60 -26.05
N ILE A 446 3.10 4.12 -24.81
CA ILE A 446 4.03 3.13 -24.25
C ILE A 446 3.93 1.81 -25.03
N LYS A 447 2.70 1.40 -25.36
CA LYS A 447 2.44 0.20 -26.14
C LYS A 447 3.08 0.28 -27.53
N ASP A 448 2.95 1.40 -28.22
CA ASP A 448 3.55 1.60 -29.54
C ASP A 448 5.08 1.55 -29.51
N VAL A 449 5.70 1.99 -28.40
CA VAL A 449 7.15 1.80 -28.17
C VAL A 449 7.49 0.31 -28.06
N VAL A 450 6.75 -0.44 -27.24
CA VAL A 450 7.00 -1.89 -27.05
C VAL A 450 6.79 -2.68 -28.34
N SER A 451 5.69 -2.45 -29.06
CA SER A 451 5.40 -3.12 -30.33
C SER A 451 6.50 -2.92 -31.38
N ARG A 452 7.01 -1.68 -31.53
CA ARG A 452 8.11 -1.37 -32.45
C ARG A 452 9.40 -2.10 -32.09
N HIS A 453 9.70 -2.25 -30.80
CA HIS A 453 10.89 -2.98 -30.37
C HIS A 453 10.77 -4.50 -30.54
N LEU A 454 9.57 -5.05 -30.41
CA LEU A 454 9.31 -6.46 -30.69
C LEU A 454 9.41 -6.78 -32.19
N SER A 455 8.94 -5.89 -33.07
CA SER A 455 9.01 -6.11 -34.53
C SER A 455 10.41 -5.95 -35.12
N LEU A 456 11.29 -5.16 -34.49
CA LEU A 456 12.65 -4.90 -34.98
C LEU A 456 13.69 -5.99 -34.66
N GLY A 457 13.32 -7.08 -33.98
CA GLY A 457 14.09 -8.33 -33.85
C GLY A 457 15.63 -8.22 -33.72
N THR A 458 16.14 -8.17 -32.48
CA THR A 458 17.47 -8.67 -32.01
C THR A 458 18.77 -8.35 -32.80
N SER A 459 18.79 -7.50 -33.81
CA SER A 459 20.00 -7.22 -34.61
C SER A 459 20.92 -6.11 -34.05
N ALA A 460 20.62 -5.49 -32.90
CA ALA A 460 21.39 -4.35 -32.41
C ALA A 460 22.26 -4.71 -31.20
N THR A 461 23.55 -4.92 -31.45
CA THR A 461 24.62 -5.00 -30.44
C THR A 461 24.72 -3.72 -29.61
N THR A 462 24.85 -3.89 -28.30
CA THR A 462 24.90 -2.87 -27.25
C THR A 462 26.15 -1.99 -27.33
N GLY A 463 25.98 -0.72 -27.71
CA GLY A 463 26.98 0.34 -27.53
C GLY A 463 26.83 1.01 -26.16
N ASP A 464 27.88 0.98 -25.36
CA ASP A 464 27.91 1.52 -24.00
C ASP A 464 28.13 3.04 -24.02
N ALA A 465 27.22 3.80 -23.40
CA ALA A 465 27.29 5.25 -23.33
C ALA A 465 26.81 5.75 -21.96
N ARG A 466 27.78 6.10 -21.10
CA ARG A 466 27.57 6.91 -19.90
C ARG A 466 28.13 8.31 -20.15
N SER A 467 27.28 9.34 -20.08
CA SER A 467 27.71 10.71 -19.89
C SER A 467 26.84 11.40 -18.83
N HIS A 468 27.50 12.24 -18.04
CA HIS A 468 26.99 12.91 -16.84
C HIS A 468 26.16 14.15 -17.20
N LEU A 469 25.00 14.30 -16.56
CA LEU A 469 24.24 15.55 -16.51
C LEU A 469 24.24 16.05 -15.05
N ARG A 470 24.76 17.25 -14.83
CA ARG A 470 24.56 18.06 -13.61
C ARG A 470 23.83 19.33 -14.03
N THR A 471 22.64 19.54 -13.50
CA THR A 471 21.88 20.78 -13.65
C THR A 471 22.12 21.68 -12.44
N SER A 472 22.53 22.93 -12.69
CA SER A 472 22.63 23.97 -11.67
C SER A 472 21.35 24.79 -11.64
N ILE A 473 20.66 24.78 -10.51
CA ILE A 473 19.52 25.68 -10.25
C ILE A 473 20.05 26.90 -9.50
N SER A 474 19.74 28.10 -9.99
CA SER A 474 20.11 29.36 -9.35
C SER A 474 19.30 29.55 -8.05
N PRO A 475 19.94 29.78 -6.90
CA PRO A 475 19.23 30.05 -5.66
C PRO A 475 18.61 31.46 -5.69
N SER A 476 17.29 31.54 -5.53
CA SER A 476 16.61 32.81 -5.25
C SER A 476 17.05 33.36 -3.88
N GLN A 477 17.07 34.69 -3.78
CA GLN A 477 17.51 35.46 -2.61
C GLN A 477 16.49 35.36 -1.46
N PHE A 478 16.43 34.22 -0.78
CA PHE A 478 15.79 34.14 0.53
C PHE A 478 16.79 34.57 1.61
N VAL A 479 16.36 35.50 2.47
CA VAL A 479 17.07 35.79 3.71
C VAL A 479 17.04 34.51 4.54
N ARG A 480 18.19 33.83 4.63
CA ARG A 480 18.29 32.60 5.41
C ARG A 480 18.29 32.97 6.90
N PRO A 481 17.42 32.36 7.73
CA PRO A 481 17.49 32.55 9.17
C PRO A 481 18.86 32.12 9.70
N HIS A 482 19.26 32.68 10.84
CA HIS A 482 20.44 32.17 11.56
C HIS A 482 20.14 30.75 12.03
N GLU A 483 20.76 29.75 11.39
CA GLU A 483 20.50 28.32 11.64
C GLU A 483 21.68 27.68 12.38
N ALA A 484 21.39 26.98 13.48
CA ALA A 484 22.30 26.05 14.12
C ALA A 484 21.74 24.63 14.11
N ILE A 485 22.59 23.66 13.72
CA ILE A 485 22.24 22.23 13.77
C ILE A 485 23.11 21.57 14.83
N VAL A 486 22.45 21.07 15.88
CA VAL A 486 23.05 20.37 17.01
C VAL A 486 22.74 18.90 16.88
N GLU A 487 23.74 18.03 16.97
CA GLU A 487 23.53 16.57 16.97
C GLU A 487 23.63 16.03 18.38
N ILE A 488 22.66 15.20 18.74
CA ILE A 488 22.61 14.43 19.99
C ILE A 488 22.72 12.95 19.64
N GLY A 489 23.86 12.34 19.98
CA GLY A 489 24.15 10.93 19.69
C GLY A 489 24.60 10.16 20.93
N ALA A 490 24.81 8.85 20.79
CA ALA A 490 25.40 8.04 21.87
C ALA A 490 26.90 8.32 22.03
N SER A 491 27.38 8.25 23.27
CA SER A 491 28.80 8.13 23.61
C SER A 491 29.16 6.68 23.93
N ASP A 492 30.45 6.38 23.93
CA ASP A 492 31.04 5.05 24.23
C ASP A 492 30.61 4.42 25.57
N LYS A 493 29.92 5.18 26.45
CA LYS A 493 29.47 4.76 27.79
C LYS A 493 27.96 4.76 27.95
N GLY A 494 27.19 4.72 26.85
CA GLY A 494 25.72 4.76 26.89
C GLY A 494 25.14 6.09 27.39
N ARG A 495 25.97 7.13 27.52
CA ARG A 495 25.52 8.50 27.80
C ARG A 495 25.25 9.25 26.50
N LEU A 496 24.40 10.26 26.55
CA LEU A 496 24.25 11.18 25.43
C LEU A 496 25.54 11.99 25.21
N SER A 497 25.75 12.39 23.96
CA SER A 497 26.82 13.29 23.53
C SER A 497 26.26 14.36 22.63
N VAL A 498 26.92 15.51 22.57
CA VAL A 498 26.52 16.65 21.75
C VAL A 498 27.68 17.11 20.87
N ARG A 499 27.36 17.53 19.64
CA ARG A 499 28.25 18.32 18.77
C ARG A 499 27.46 19.33 17.93
N LEU A 500 28.16 20.30 17.35
CA LEU A 500 27.59 21.28 16.43
C LEU A 500 27.92 20.88 14.98
N LEU A 501 26.91 20.51 14.21
CA LEU A 501 27.07 20.11 12.79
C LEU A 501 27.17 21.30 11.85
N LYS A 502 26.36 22.33 12.09
CA LYS A 502 26.23 23.50 11.20
C LYS A 502 26.04 24.78 12.00
N SER A 503 26.74 25.83 11.55
CA SER A 503 26.58 27.21 11.98
C SER A 503 27.01 28.15 10.84
N LEU A 504 26.50 29.39 10.85
CA LEU A 504 27.01 30.47 9.98
C LEU A 504 28.45 30.89 10.33
N VAL A 505 28.88 30.67 11.57
CA VAL A 505 30.22 31.02 12.07
C VAL A 505 31.04 29.75 12.26
N GLY A 506 32.28 29.75 11.77
CA GLY A 506 33.21 28.66 12.02
C GLY A 506 33.62 28.61 13.48
N HIS A 507 33.37 27.49 14.16
CA HIS A 507 33.83 27.26 15.53
C HIS A 507 34.90 26.19 15.59
N HIS A 508 35.96 26.47 16.35
CA HIS A 508 36.92 25.45 16.76
C HIS A 508 36.20 24.35 17.57
N ASP A 509 36.55 23.08 17.35
CA ASP A 509 35.94 21.90 17.97
C ASP A 509 34.43 21.65 17.67
N SER A 510 33.78 22.39 16.77
CA SER A 510 32.35 22.20 16.43
C SER A 510 31.95 20.74 16.20
N ARG A 511 32.76 19.99 15.46
CA ARG A 511 32.47 18.59 15.07
C ARG A 511 32.84 17.54 16.13
N ARG A 512 33.45 17.92 17.25
CA ARG A 512 33.93 16.98 18.26
C ARG A 512 32.83 16.67 19.27
N HIS A 513 32.43 15.40 19.37
CA HIS A 513 31.49 14.97 20.39
C HIS A 513 31.99 15.32 21.81
N LYS A 514 31.08 15.88 22.61
CA LYS A 514 31.27 16.10 24.04
C LYS A 514 30.18 15.32 24.79
N SER A 515 30.58 14.56 25.80
CA SER A 515 29.60 13.85 26.64
C SER A 515 28.69 14.85 27.34
N MET A 516 27.38 14.63 27.22
CA MET A 516 26.37 15.34 27.97
C MET A 516 26.16 14.64 29.31
N PHE A 517 26.25 15.40 30.39
CA PHE A 517 25.94 14.90 31.73
C PHE A 517 24.50 15.28 32.06
N LEU A 518 23.57 14.67 31.33
CA LEU A 518 22.14 14.84 31.50
C LEU A 518 21.54 13.50 31.95
N ASP A 519 21.04 13.45 33.19
CA ASP A 519 20.31 12.30 33.70
C ASP A 519 18.83 12.55 33.47
N TYR A 520 18.31 12.12 32.31
CA TYR A 520 16.95 12.43 31.90
C TYR A 520 15.89 11.80 32.80
N ALA A 521 16.22 10.73 33.52
CA ALA A 521 15.34 10.12 34.52
C ALA A 521 15.16 11.00 35.78
N LYS A 522 16.07 11.96 36.01
CA LYS A 522 16.01 12.91 37.13
C LYS A 522 15.55 14.30 36.72
N LEU A 523 15.21 14.50 35.45
CA LEU A 523 14.69 15.78 35.01
C LEU A 523 13.34 16.08 35.72
N PRO A 524 13.08 17.34 36.11
CA PRO A 524 11.82 17.73 36.71
C PRO A 524 10.62 17.40 35.81
N LYS A 525 9.45 17.18 36.38
CA LYS A 525 8.21 17.11 35.60
C LYS A 525 7.92 18.45 34.94
N LEU A 526 7.19 18.46 33.83
CA LEU A 526 6.83 19.69 33.12
C LEU A 526 5.45 20.21 33.54
N ASP A 527 5.19 20.22 34.84
CA ASP A 527 3.88 20.44 35.45
C ASP A 527 3.68 21.90 35.90
N THR A 528 4.72 22.52 36.47
CA THR A 528 4.74 23.89 37.01
C THR A 528 5.78 24.78 36.31
N LEU A 529 5.61 26.10 36.37
CA LEU A 529 6.60 27.08 35.88
C LEU A 529 8.00 26.84 36.48
N GLN A 530 8.06 26.60 37.79
CA GLN A 530 9.33 26.35 38.48
C GLN A 530 10.02 25.09 37.94
N ASN A 531 9.27 24.00 37.77
CA ASN A 531 9.83 22.76 37.27
C ASN A 531 10.23 22.85 35.80
N VAL A 532 9.42 23.50 34.93
CA VAL A 532 9.79 23.73 33.53
C VAL A 532 11.03 24.63 33.42
N THR A 533 11.16 25.66 34.26
CA THR A 533 12.36 26.52 34.30
C THR A 533 13.59 25.73 34.75
N SER A 534 13.45 24.88 35.77
CA SER A 534 14.52 24.01 36.26
C SER A 534 14.94 22.98 35.19
N TYR A 535 13.96 22.37 34.51
CA TYR A 535 14.17 21.45 33.40
C TYR A 535 14.96 22.11 32.26
N ALA A 536 14.49 23.27 31.81
CA ALA A 536 15.12 24.05 30.76
C ALA A 536 16.55 24.46 31.11
N THR A 537 16.78 24.86 32.36
CA THR A 537 18.10 25.20 32.88
C THR A 537 19.04 24.01 32.82
N GLN A 538 18.60 22.82 33.25
CA GLN A 538 19.41 21.60 33.21
C GLN A 538 19.77 21.19 31.77
N ILE A 539 18.83 21.28 30.82
CA ILE A 539 19.12 21.01 29.40
C ILE A 539 20.10 22.04 28.85
N ARG A 540 19.85 23.34 29.05
CA ARG A 540 20.73 24.42 28.59
C ARG A 540 22.15 24.21 29.13
N ASP A 541 22.29 24.00 30.43
CA ASP A 541 23.60 23.82 31.07
C ASP A 541 24.32 22.56 30.55
N ALA A 542 23.58 21.49 30.23
CA ALA A 542 24.16 20.31 29.60
C ALA A 542 24.65 20.58 28.17
N LEU A 543 23.88 21.32 27.36
CA LEU A 543 24.26 21.73 25.99
C LEU A 543 25.45 22.71 26.01
N CYS A 544 25.45 23.69 26.90
CA CYS A 544 26.46 24.73 26.99
C CYS A 544 27.85 24.24 27.43
N ARG A 545 27.98 22.99 27.90
CA ARG A 545 29.30 22.35 28.09
C ARG A 545 30.08 22.22 26.78
N HIS A 546 29.39 22.22 25.64
CA HIS A 546 30.01 22.34 24.33
C HIS A 546 30.10 23.82 23.91
N ARG A 547 31.31 24.40 23.97
CA ARG A 547 31.54 25.83 23.71
C ARG A 547 30.91 26.37 22.43
N ALA A 548 31.04 25.63 21.31
CA ALA A 548 30.43 26.04 20.04
C ALA A 548 28.88 26.07 20.11
N VAL A 549 28.27 25.11 20.81
CA VAL A 549 26.80 25.06 20.97
C VAL A 549 26.35 26.21 21.88
N ALA A 550 27.07 26.48 22.97
CA ALA A 550 26.78 27.63 23.84
C ALA A 550 26.75 28.95 23.06
N ALA A 551 27.80 29.22 22.26
CA ALA A 551 27.89 30.42 21.44
C ALA A 551 26.79 30.52 20.38
N GLU A 552 26.34 29.39 19.81
CA GLU A 552 25.19 29.37 18.90
C GLU A 552 23.87 29.65 19.62
N LEU A 553 23.65 29.08 20.81
CA LEU A 553 22.43 29.32 21.59
C LEU A 553 22.31 30.80 21.98
N GLU A 554 23.41 31.44 22.39
CA GLU A 554 23.46 32.89 22.63
C GLU A 554 23.13 33.69 21.37
N ARG A 555 23.68 33.30 20.21
CA ARG A 555 23.40 34.01 18.95
C ARG A 555 21.95 33.84 18.50
N ILE A 556 21.40 32.62 18.58
CA ILE A 556 19.99 32.34 18.30
C ILE A 556 19.10 33.17 19.24
N ALA A 557 19.45 33.26 20.53
CA ALA A 557 18.73 34.09 21.48
C ALA A 557 18.77 35.59 21.12
N GLY A 558 19.84 36.08 20.47
CA GLY A 558 19.97 37.46 20.02
C GLY A 558 19.48 37.76 18.60
N SER A 559 19.15 36.74 17.78
CA SER A 559 18.87 36.90 16.34
C SER A 559 17.41 36.60 15.99
N THR A 560 16.86 37.35 15.04
CA THR A 560 15.56 37.10 14.41
C THR A 560 15.65 37.33 12.90
N PRO A 561 15.18 36.42 12.04
CA PRO A 561 14.69 35.06 12.34
C PRO A 561 15.82 34.06 12.63
N SER A 562 15.54 33.04 13.43
CA SER A 562 16.50 32.00 13.82
C SER A 562 15.89 30.59 13.82
N ALA A 563 16.74 29.57 13.70
CA ALA A 563 16.34 28.16 13.70
C ALA A 563 17.33 27.33 14.49
N LEU A 564 16.83 26.57 15.47
CA LEU A 564 17.58 25.59 16.24
C LEU A 564 17.08 24.19 15.91
N ARG A 565 17.96 23.37 15.30
CA ARG A 565 17.59 22.03 14.84
C ARG A 565 18.41 20.98 15.56
N PHE A 566 17.74 19.93 16.04
CA PHE A 566 18.37 18.82 16.75
C PHE A 566 18.38 17.56 15.88
N VAL A 567 19.55 17.10 15.44
CA VAL A 567 19.70 15.75 14.87
C VAL A 567 19.72 14.75 16.02
N VAL A 568 18.77 13.82 16.04
CA VAL A 568 18.61 12.84 17.11
C VAL A 568 18.98 11.47 16.57
N ASP A 569 20.21 11.02 16.86
CA ASP A 569 20.78 9.81 16.27
C ASP A 569 20.50 8.52 17.05
N VAL A 570 19.97 8.64 18.28
CA VAL A 570 19.63 7.52 19.15
C VAL A 570 18.26 7.71 19.82
N PRO A 571 17.45 6.65 19.99
CA PRO A 571 16.10 6.76 20.56
C PRO A 571 16.05 7.44 21.93
N GLU A 572 17.05 7.23 22.79
CA GLU A 572 17.13 7.83 24.13
C GLU A 572 17.25 9.37 24.07
N ALA A 573 17.80 9.89 22.98
CA ALA A 573 17.89 11.33 22.77
C ALA A 573 16.54 11.95 22.31
N GLU A 574 15.52 11.15 22.00
CA GLU A 574 14.15 11.66 21.80
C GLU A 574 13.43 11.96 23.12
N THR A 575 13.88 11.40 24.25
CA THR A 575 13.22 11.54 25.55
C THR A 575 13.24 12.98 26.10
N PRO A 576 14.37 13.72 26.09
CA PRO A 576 14.36 15.12 26.54
C PRO A 576 13.47 16.02 25.66
N ARG A 577 12.84 17.04 26.27
CA ARG A 577 12.10 18.10 25.57
C ARG A 577 13.06 19.20 25.16
N TRP A 578 13.69 19.04 23.99
CA TRP A 578 14.55 20.07 23.40
C TRP A 578 13.80 21.38 23.12
N GLU A 579 12.49 21.29 22.98
CA GLU A 579 11.56 22.41 22.83
C GLU A 579 11.54 23.32 24.08
N ALA A 580 11.90 22.79 25.25
CA ALA A 580 11.98 23.54 26.49
C ALA A 580 13.32 24.29 26.67
N VAL A 581 14.25 24.23 25.71
CA VAL A 581 15.54 24.95 25.83
C VAL A 581 15.29 26.46 26.00
N SER A 582 15.88 27.03 27.05
CA SER A 582 15.70 28.42 27.43
C SER A 582 17.00 29.21 27.36
N MET A 583 16.95 30.36 26.69
CA MET A 583 17.92 31.44 26.78
C MET A 583 17.09 32.69 27.08
N PRO A 584 16.69 32.86 28.36
CA PRO A 584 15.46 33.54 28.77
C PRO A 584 15.04 34.67 27.82
N PRO A 585 13.90 34.53 27.10
CA PRO A 585 12.83 33.53 27.26
C PRO A 585 13.11 32.13 26.64
N PHE A 586 12.12 31.22 26.71
CA PHE A 586 12.17 29.92 26.02
C PHE A 586 12.27 30.11 24.51
N LEU A 587 13.22 29.43 23.85
CA LEU A 587 13.49 29.66 22.43
C LEU A 587 12.30 29.29 21.53
N ALA A 588 11.60 28.20 21.83
CA ALA A 588 10.44 27.72 21.05
C ALA A 588 9.17 28.56 21.22
N LEU A 589 9.16 29.53 22.13
CA LEU A 589 8.06 30.50 22.34
C LEU A 589 8.42 31.88 21.77
N LYS A 590 9.56 32.03 21.08
CA LYS A 590 9.88 33.28 20.38
C LYS A 590 9.23 33.22 18.98
N PRO A 591 8.47 34.25 18.56
CA PRO A 591 7.71 34.22 17.31
C PRO A 591 8.53 33.83 16.07
N ASP A 592 9.80 34.25 16.02
CA ASP A 592 10.70 34.06 14.87
C ASP A 592 11.82 33.03 15.11
N CYS A 593 11.73 32.18 16.14
CA CYS A 593 12.73 31.15 16.44
C CYS A 593 12.15 29.73 16.37
N THR A 594 12.41 28.98 15.31
CA THR A 594 11.90 27.60 15.20
C THR A 594 12.79 26.61 15.96
N VAL A 595 12.18 25.68 16.69
CA VAL A 595 12.88 24.56 17.34
C VAL A 595 12.33 23.26 16.78
N THR A 596 13.17 22.53 16.03
CA THR A 596 12.78 21.30 15.30
C THR A 596 13.76 20.16 15.54
N ARG A 597 13.31 18.93 15.30
CA ARG A 597 14.14 17.72 15.30
C ARG A 597 14.34 17.26 13.86
N ILE A 598 15.56 16.89 13.51
CA ILE A 598 15.89 16.31 12.21
C ILE A 598 15.87 14.80 12.36
N ALA A 599 14.95 14.18 11.62
CA ALA A 599 14.83 12.74 11.52
C ALA A 599 15.86 12.26 10.49
N TYR A 600 17.00 11.74 10.97
CA TYR A 600 18.12 11.38 10.12
C TYR A 600 17.83 10.11 9.29
N LYS A 601 18.28 10.12 8.04
CA LYS A 601 17.83 9.21 6.98
C LYS A 601 18.35 7.78 7.18
N SER A 602 17.44 6.80 7.24
CA SER A 602 17.74 5.42 6.80
C SER A 602 17.68 5.38 5.27
N ASP A 603 18.38 4.45 4.62
CA ASP A 603 18.70 4.36 3.17
C ASP A 603 17.54 4.52 2.12
N ILE A 604 16.33 4.92 2.54
CA ILE A 604 15.16 5.21 1.72
C ILE A 604 15.43 6.42 0.83
N ARG A 605 15.30 6.23 -0.49
CA ARG A 605 15.35 7.31 -1.49
C ARG A 605 14.19 8.28 -1.27
N ASP A 606 14.43 9.36 -0.54
CA ASP A 606 13.53 10.52 -0.53
C ASP A 606 13.38 11.06 -1.97
N PRO A 607 12.15 11.19 -2.50
CA PRO A 607 11.90 11.89 -3.77
C PRO A 607 12.46 13.31 -3.82
N GLY A 608 12.78 13.93 -2.68
CA GLY A 608 13.32 15.29 -2.58
C GLY A 608 12.25 16.36 -2.80
N VAL A 609 11.63 16.37 -3.96
CA VAL A 609 10.54 17.29 -4.33
C VAL A 609 9.21 16.52 -4.39
N ARG A 610 8.17 17.06 -3.75
CA ARG A 610 6.82 16.48 -3.74
C ARG A 610 5.94 17.15 -4.80
N THR A 611 5.35 16.39 -5.69
CA THR A 611 4.45 16.92 -6.73
C THR A 611 3.01 17.00 -6.24
N PHE A 612 2.30 18.08 -6.59
CA PHE A 612 0.88 18.20 -6.31
C PHE A 612 0.15 18.95 -7.41
N SER A 613 -1.18 18.84 -7.39
CA SER A 613 -2.10 19.60 -8.21
C SER A 613 -3.14 20.27 -7.30
N TRP A 614 -3.78 21.32 -7.80
CA TRP A 614 -4.88 21.93 -7.06
C TRP A 614 -6.18 21.11 -7.18
N PRO A 615 -7.01 21.06 -6.13
CA PRO A 615 -6.81 21.65 -4.80
C PRO A 615 -5.87 20.82 -3.92
N ILE A 616 -5.25 21.45 -2.90
CA ILE A 616 -4.56 20.73 -1.82
C ILE A 616 -5.59 19.85 -1.11
N ARG A 617 -5.21 18.63 -0.75
CA ARG A 617 -6.07 17.65 -0.10
C ARG A 617 -5.60 17.39 1.33
N MET A 618 -6.52 17.48 2.27
CA MET A 618 -6.34 17.14 3.68
C MET A 618 -7.29 16.02 4.05
N ILE A 619 -6.78 15.01 4.77
CA ILE A 619 -7.60 14.01 5.45
C ILE A 619 -7.38 14.15 6.95
N ALA A 620 -8.47 14.09 7.71
CA ALA A 620 -8.42 14.02 9.17
C ALA A 620 -9.24 12.84 9.70
N PHE A 621 -8.66 12.02 10.56
CA PHE A 621 -9.35 10.97 11.30
C PHE A 621 -9.52 11.45 12.74
N LEU A 622 -10.76 11.79 13.14
CA LEU A 622 -11.08 12.31 14.48
C LEU A 622 -11.96 11.28 15.20
N SER A 623 -11.31 10.40 15.96
CA SER A 623 -11.91 9.11 16.34
C SER A 623 -11.16 8.48 17.53
N ALA A 624 -11.01 9.26 18.60
CA ALA A 624 -10.51 8.73 19.87
C ALA A 624 -11.67 8.07 20.64
N ALA A 625 -11.49 6.83 21.13
CA ALA A 625 -12.49 6.20 21.98
C ALA A 625 -12.66 7.02 23.29
N ASN A 626 -13.91 7.32 23.69
CA ASN A 626 -14.26 8.12 24.87
C ASN A 626 -13.74 9.58 24.90
N ALA A 627 -13.33 10.14 23.77
CA ALA A 627 -13.01 11.56 23.68
C ALA A 627 -13.71 12.15 22.45
N SER A 628 -14.68 13.03 22.69
CA SER A 628 -15.48 13.60 21.61
C SER A 628 -14.60 14.42 20.66
N ALA A 629 -14.83 14.23 19.36
CA ALA A 629 -14.17 14.92 18.27
C ALA A 629 -14.81 16.29 17.94
N GLU A 630 -15.88 16.70 18.63
CA GLU A 630 -16.67 17.88 18.23
C GLU A 630 -15.83 19.16 18.15
N GLU A 631 -15.03 19.45 19.17
CA GLU A 631 -14.24 20.69 19.23
C GLU A 631 -13.05 20.65 18.26
N GLU A 632 -12.46 19.47 18.05
CA GLU A 632 -11.41 19.25 17.05
C GLU A 632 -11.95 19.44 15.62
N LEU A 633 -13.15 18.90 15.34
CA LEU A 633 -13.88 19.08 14.09
C LEU A 633 -14.17 20.57 13.83
N LYS A 634 -14.69 21.29 14.83
CA LYS A 634 -14.94 22.74 14.73
C LYS A 634 -13.66 23.52 14.46
N ALA A 635 -12.55 23.15 15.11
CA ALA A 635 -11.26 23.81 14.90
C ALA A 635 -10.74 23.63 13.47
N ILE A 636 -10.75 22.40 12.94
CA ILE A 636 -10.34 22.12 11.55
C ILE A 636 -11.28 22.80 10.56
N HIS A 637 -12.59 22.67 10.73
CA HIS A 637 -13.59 23.29 9.87
C HIS A 637 -13.41 24.81 9.77
N SER A 638 -13.23 25.48 10.92
CA SER A 638 -13.02 26.93 10.97
C SER A 638 -11.74 27.36 10.23
N ALA A 639 -10.65 26.61 10.40
CA ALA A 639 -9.39 26.87 9.70
C ALA A 639 -9.53 26.67 8.18
N VAL A 640 -10.24 25.61 7.74
CA VAL A 640 -10.51 25.33 6.32
C VAL A 640 -11.36 26.44 5.69
N LEU A 641 -12.43 26.88 6.35
CA LEU A 641 -13.27 27.97 5.87
C LEU A 641 -12.47 29.27 5.72
N LEU A 642 -11.69 29.64 6.74
CA LEU A 642 -10.86 30.85 6.70
C LEU A 642 -9.82 30.77 5.57
N ALA A 643 -9.19 29.62 5.38
CA ALA A 643 -8.22 29.40 4.31
C ALA A 643 -8.85 29.58 2.91
N ARG A 644 -10.06 29.04 2.71
CA ARG A 644 -10.81 29.18 1.47
C ARG A 644 -11.29 30.60 1.22
N GLN A 645 -11.77 31.29 2.26
CA GLN A 645 -12.11 32.72 2.18
C GLN A 645 -10.89 33.56 1.78
N ARG A 646 -9.70 33.16 2.23
CA ARG A 646 -8.42 33.74 1.80
C ARG A 646 -7.96 33.25 0.42
N GLY A 647 -8.71 32.42 -0.29
CA GLY A 647 -8.40 31.98 -1.65
C GLY A 647 -7.51 30.73 -1.75
N LEU A 648 -7.21 30.04 -0.64
CA LEU A 648 -6.52 28.75 -0.71
C LEU A 648 -7.47 27.67 -1.22
N ARG A 649 -7.10 27.02 -2.34
CA ARG A 649 -7.88 25.91 -2.92
C ARG A 649 -7.58 24.63 -2.15
N LEU A 650 -8.43 24.30 -1.18
CA LEU A 650 -8.28 23.18 -0.27
C LEU A 650 -9.53 22.29 -0.28
N ILE A 651 -9.37 20.98 -0.37
CA ILE A 651 -10.39 19.97 -0.03
C ILE A 651 -9.99 19.32 1.28
N CYS A 652 -10.95 19.14 2.18
CA CYS A 652 -10.75 18.49 3.46
C CYS A 652 -11.83 17.42 3.64
N SER A 653 -11.41 16.18 3.85
CA SER A 653 -12.27 15.04 4.20
C SER A 653 -11.99 14.62 5.63
N ILE A 654 -13.04 14.53 6.45
CA ILE A 654 -13.00 14.25 7.87
C ILE A 654 -13.75 12.95 8.14
N TYR A 655 -13.07 12.04 8.83
CA TYR A 655 -13.55 10.71 9.17
C TYR A 655 -13.83 10.66 10.67
N LEU A 656 -15.09 10.40 11.03
CA LEU A 656 -15.58 10.43 12.42
C LEU A 656 -16.06 9.05 12.90
N GLY A 657 -15.88 8.80 14.19
CA GLY A 657 -16.46 7.65 14.88
C GLY A 657 -17.85 7.91 15.48
N GLU A 658 -18.21 9.17 15.73
CA GLU A 658 -19.46 9.54 16.42
C GLU A 658 -20.61 9.75 15.41
N GLN A 659 -21.64 8.89 15.45
CA GLN A 659 -22.83 9.03 14.58
C GLN A 659 -23.49 10.42 14.70
N GLN A 660 -23.61 10.93 15.93
CA GLN A 660 -24.26 12.21 16.21
C GLN A 660 -23.58 13.40 15.51
N LEU A 661 -22.26 13.37 15.34
CA LEU A 661 -21.53 14.42 14.62
C LEU A 661 -21.70 14.31 13.11
N ILE A 662 -21.84 13.09 12.59
CA ILE A 662 -22.05 12.83 11.17
C ILE A 662 -23.47 13.21 10.76
N ASP A 663 -24.47 12.97 11.60
CA ASP A 663 -25.85 13.44 11.38
C ASP A 663 -25.92 14.98 11.28
N ARG A 664 -24.95 15.67 11.90
CA ARG A 664 -24.77 17.12 11.87
C ARG A 664 -23.78 17.59 10.80
N ALA A 665 -23.36 16.73 9.87
CA ALA A 665 -22.38 17.08 8.82
C ALA A 665 -22.76 18.33 8.02
N SER A 666 -24.06 18.58 7.81
CA SER A 666 -24.56 19.78 7.13
C SER A 666 -24.24 21.09 7.84
N GLU A 667 -23.93 21.07 9.14
CA GLU A 667 -23.49 22.23 9.92
C GLU A 667 -22.05 22.66 9.61
N TYR A 668 -21.30 21.81 8.89
CA TYR A 668 -19.88 22.02 8.59
C TYR A 668 -19.65 22.20 7.08
N PRO A 669 -20.18 23.28 6.46
CA PRO A 669 -20.06 23.47 5.02
C PRO A 669 -18.60 23.55 4.58
N GLY A 670 -18.30 22.85 3.50
CA GLY A 670 -16.99 22.90 2.86
C GLY A 670 -15.97 21.90 3.39
N VAL A 671 -16.28 21.14 4.45
CA VAL A 671 -15.59 19.88 4.73
C VAL A 671 -16.51 18.72 4.32
N ASP A 672 -15.91 17.64 3.86
CA ASP A 672 -16.63 16.39 3.60
C ASP A 672 -16.52 15.52 4.85
N VAL A 673 -17.64 15.13 5.45
CA VAL A 673 -17.67 14.39 6.72
C VAL A 673 -18.24 13.00 6.47
N THR A 674 -17.51 11.97 6.88
CA THR A 674 -17.92 10.56 6.68
C THR A 674 -17.46 9.67 7.83
N PHE A 675 -17.81 8.39 7.76
CA PHE A 675 -17.50 7.39 8.79
C PHE A 675 -16.06 6.93 8.72
N VAL A 676 -15.42 6.76 9.88
CA VAL A 676 -14.13 6.04 9.96
C VAL A 676 -14.28 4.65 9.34
N PRO A 677 -13.39 4.26 8.40
CA PRO A 677 -13.47 2.94 7.81
C PRO A 677 -13.30 1.84 8.88
N PRO A 678 -14.04 0.72 8.78
CA PRO A 678 -14.08 -0.34 9.79
C PRO A 678 -12.78 -1.14 9.94
N SER A 679 -11.75 -0.85 9.13
CA SER A 679 -10.49 -1.59 9.15
C SER A 679 -9.28 -0.70 8.84
N ALA A 680 -8.11 -1.05 9.37
CA ALA A 680 -6.86 -0.36 9.06
C ALA A 680 -6.43 -0.51 7.58
N LEU A 681 -6.96 -1.53 6.88
CA LEU A 681 -6.79 -1.68 5.44
C LEU A 681 -7.56 -0.61 4.70
N GLU A 682 -8.83 -0.40 5.04
CA GLU A 682 -9.66 0.61 4.40
C GLU A 682 -9.24 2.02 4.77
N VAL A 683 -8.78 2.27 6.00
CA VAL A 683 -8.11 3.55 6.36
C VAL A 683 -6.92 3.80 5.44
N GLY A 684 -6.07 2.78 5.24
CA GLY A 684 -4.95 2.87 4.31
C GLY A 684 -5.39 3.10 2.86
N GLN A 685 -6.48 2.47 2.44
CA GLN A 685 -7.04 2.59 1.09
C GLN A 685 -7.59 3.99 0.84
N VAL A 686 -8.33 4.56 1.79
CA VAL A 686 -8.81 5.95 1.76
C VAL A 686 -7.65 6.93 1.55
N ILE A 687 -6.56 6.76 2.31
CA ILE A 687 -5.38 7.62 2.17
C ILE A 687 -4.75 7.45 0.77
N LYS A 688 -4.68 6.23 0.23
CA LYS A 688 -4.20 5.99 -1.14
C LYS A 688 -5.07 6.68 -2.18
N ASP A 689 -6.38 6.53 -2.06
CA ASP A 689 -7.34 6.99 -3.05
C ASP A 689 -7.40 8.51 -3.14
N GLN A 690 -7.32 9.18 -2.00
CA GLN A 690 -7.31 10.64 -1.99
C GLN A 690 -5.91 11.24 -2.19
N SER A 691 -4.85 10.47 -1.92
CA SER A 691 -3.45 10.90 -2.01
C SER A 691 -3.23 12.29 -1.36
N PRO A 692 -3.56 12.43 -0.06
CA PRO A 692 -3.58 13.72 0.61
C PRO A 692 -2.19 14.29 0.83
N GLN A 693 -2.10 15.62 0.77
CA GLN A 693 -0.89 16.38 1.13
C GLN A 693 -0.76 16.51 2.65
N ILE A 694 -1.89 16.52 3.38
CA ILE A 694 -1.92 16.65 4.83
C ILE A 694 -2.75 15.50 5.41
N VAL A 695 -2.18 14.77 6.36
CA VAL A 695 -2.89 13.71 7.11
C VAL A 695 -2.87 14.04 8.59
N HIS A 696 -4.03 14.03 9.22
CA HIS A 696 -4.22 14.33 10.63
C HIS A 696 -4.89 13.17 11.35
N PHE A 697 -4.37 12.82 12.52
CA PHE A 697 -4.94 11.82 13.41
C PHE A 697 -5.19 12.44 14.77
N PHE A 698 -6.46 12.47 15.17
CA PHE A 698 -6.92 12.73 16.54
C PHE A 698 -7.52 11.43 17.07
N CYS A 699 -6.67 10.60 17.67
CA CYS A 699 -7.00 9.25 18.11
C CYS A 699 -6.03 8.79 19.21
N HIS A 700 -6.16 7.55 19.70
CA HIS A 700 -5.22 7.03 20.70
C HIS A 700 -3.94 6.53 20.04
N GLY A 701 -2.79 6.81 20.66
CA GLY A 701 -1.50 6.21 20.30
C GLY A 701 -1.08 5.20 21.35
N LEU A 702 -0.66 4.01 20.92
CA LEU A 702 -0.34 2.89 21.79
C LEU A 702 1.07 2.35 21.51
N ASN A 703 1.73 1.90 22.59
CA ASN A 703 2.99 1.16 22.57
C ASN A 703 2.75 -0.20 23.26
N GLU A 704 2.34 -1.22 22.50
CA GLU A 704 2.00 -2.55 23.03
C GLU A 704 2.93 -3.61 22.43
N ALA A 705 3.54 -4.45 23.27
CA ALA A 705 4.38 -5.58 22.83
C ALA A 705 5.51 -5.23 21.83
N GLY A 706 6.03 -4.01 21.87
CA GLY A 706 7.06 -3.53 20.93
C GLY A 706 6.51 -3.02 19.59
N GLU A 707 5.18 -3.00 19.41
CA GLU A 707 4.50 -2.37 18.29
C GLU A 707 4.01 -0.96 18.65
N ARG A 708 4.05 -0.08 17.65
CA ARG A 708 3.53 1.29 17.71
C ARG A 708 2.27 1.36 16.86
N LEU A 709 1.13 1.66 17.49
CA LEU A 709 -0.19 1.59 16.87
C LEU A 709 -0.96 2.90 17.04
N LEU A 710 -1.74 3.24 16.02
CA LEU A 710 -2.84 4.19 16.11
C LEU A 710 -4.14 3.41 16.32
N GLU A 711 -4.96 3.85 17.26
CA GLU A 711 -6.23 3.22 17.59
C GLU A 711 -7.38 4.19 17.31
N LEU A 712 -8.27 3.79 16.40
CA LEU A 712 -9.42 4.56 15.92
C LEU A 712 -10.73 3.86 16.34
N ALA A 713 -11.68 4.63 16.87
CA ALA A 713 -13.00 4.16 17.27
C ALA A 713 -14.04 4.32 16.14
N THR A 714 -14.64 3.21 15.73
CA THR A 714 -15.76 3.22 14.76
C THR A 714 -17.07 3.65 15.44
N ILE A 715 -18.13 3.84 14.64
CA ILE A 715 -19.50 4.04 15.14
C ILE A 715 -19.90 2.95 16.13
N CYS A 716 -19.65 1.69 15.77
CA CYS A 716 -20.00 0.57 16.61
C CYS A 716 -19.30 0.64 17.97
N ASP A 717 -18.06 1.14 18.02
CA ASP A 717 -17.33 1.29 19.29
C ASP A 717 -17.94 2.41 20.15
N TRP A 718 -18.38 3.51 19.54
CA TRP A 718 -19.06 4.61 20.23
C TRP A 718 -20.45 4.21 20.74
N ASP A 719 -21.26 3.59 19.89
CA ASP A 719 -22.62 3.15 20.24
C ASP A 719 -22.62 2.11 21.36
N THR A 720 -21.57 1.28 21.40
CA THR A 720 -21.38 0.28 22.48
C THR A 720 -20.51 0.77 23.62
N GLN A 721 -20.11 2.05 23.63
CA GLN A 721 -19.28 2.69 24.66
C GLN A 721 -17.99 1.91 24.99
N LYS A 722 -17.35 1.34 23.96
CA LYS A 722 -16.09 0.64 24.15
C LYS A 722 -14.99 1.59 24.58
N ARG A 723 -14.12 1.08 25.45
CA ARG A 723 -12.93 1.81 25.92
C ARG A 723 -11.81 1.90 24.91
N ILE A 724 -11.85 1.05 23.90
CA ILE A 724 -10.77 0.76 22.98
C ILE A 724 -11.38 0.79 21.58
N GLY A 725 -10.76 1.53 20.68
CA GLY A 725 -11.13 1.55 19.26
C GLY A 725 -10.86 0.20 18.61
N SER A 726 -11.78 -0.26 17.76
CA SER A 726 -11.63 -1.54 17.05
C SER A 726 -10.62 -1.50 15.91
N VAL A 727 -10.30 -0.31 15.37
CA VAL A 727 -9.40 -0.15 14.24
C VAL A 727 -7.99 0.17 14.74
N ARG A 728 -7.10 -0.81 14.65
CA ARG A 728 -5.68 -0.67 15.02
C ARG A 728 -4.79 -0.62 13.79
N MET A 729 -4.09 0.49 13.59
CA MET A 729 -3.21 0.71 12.45
C MET A 729 -1.77 0.88 12.92
N SER A 730 -0.90 -0.07 12.57
CA SER A 730 0.52 0.05 12.90
C SER A 730 1.19 1.19 12.13
N ILE A 731 2.22 1.79 12.75
CA ILE A 731 3.01 2.84 12.09
C ILE A 731 3.73 2.31 10.86
N GLU A 732 4.19 1.06 10.87
CA GLU A 732 4.76 0.43 9.68
C GLU A 732 3.74 0.39 8.54
N ARG A 733 2.47 0.05 8.82
CA ARG A 733 1.42 0.06 7.80
C ARG A 733 1.15 1.47 7.28
N LEU A 734 1.03 2.45 8.18
CA LEU A 734 0.84 3.86 7.80
C LEU A 734 1.99 4.36 6.93
N ARG A 735 3.23 4.04 7.31
CA ARG A 735 4.43 4.34 6.55
C ARG A 735 4.35 3.78 5.12
N GLN A 736 3.98 2.51 4.96
CA GLN A 736 3.84 1.89 3.64
C GLN A 736 2.75 2.58 2.80
N VAL A 737 1.61 2.89 3.41
CA VAL A 737 0.52 3.63 2.76
C VAL A 737 1.02 4.99 2.26
N LEU A 738 1.63 5.79 3.13
CA LEU A 738 2.11 7.14 2.80
C LEU A 738 3.26 7.12 1.78
N ILE A 739 4.15 6.12 1.82
CA ILE A 739 5.18 5.93 0.78
C ILE A 739 4.54 5.60 -0.56
N SER A 740 3.50 4.75 -0.57
CA SER A 740 2.83 4.34 -1.81
C SER A 740 2.12 5.49 -2.51
N THR A 741 1.62 6.48 -1.76
CA THR A 741 1.05 7.70 -2.35
C THR A 741 2.13 8.67 -2.79
N GLY A 742 3.23 8.78 -2.05
CA GLY A 742 4.30 9.75 -2.29
C GLY A 742 3.83 11.21 -2.23
N ALA A 743 2.58 11.47 -1.87
CA ALA A 743 1.92 12.77 -2.00
C ALA A 743 1.90 13.57 -0.69
N THR A 744 2.07 12.89 0.45
CA THR A 744 1.95 13.49 1.77
C THR A 744 3.17 14.35 2.12
N TRP A 745 2.88 15.57 2.58
CA TRP A 745 3.84 16.59 3.01
C TRP A 745 3.97 16.63 4.52
N LEU A 746 2.82 16.58 5.19
CA LEU A 746 2.66 16.77 6.62
C LEU A 746 1.81 15.64 7.20
N THR A 747 2.31 15.00 8.24
CA THR A 747 1.53 14.10 9.09
C THR A 747 1.46 14.66 10.50
N VAL A 748 0.25 14.78 11.05
CA VAL A 748 0.02 15.25 12.42
C VAL A 748 -0.55 14.12 13.24
N LEU A 749 0.25 13.58 14.15
CA LEU A 749 -0.16 12.61 15.16
C LEU A 749 -0.58 13.40 16.41
N ASN A 750 -1.78 13.97 16.38
CA ASN A 750 -2.43 14.60 17.54
C ASN A 750 -3.00 13.51 18.46
N THR A 751 -2.12 12.58 18.84
CA THR A 751 -2.43 11.34 19.54
C THR A 751 -1.53 11.23 20.77
N CYS A 752 -1.98 10.47 21.78
CA CYS A 752 -1.13 10.18 22.93
C CYS A 752 0.20 9.56 22.48
N SER A 753 1.32 10.08 22.98
CA SER A 753 2.66 9.50 22.79
C SER A 753 3.16 9.38 21.33
N GLY A 754 2.62 10.18 20.39
CA GLY A 754 3.05 10.19 18.98
C GLY A 754 4.54 10.50 18.76
N ALA A 755 5.17 11.24 19.68
CA ALA A 755 6.59 11.57 19.68
C ALA A 755 7.38 10.94 20.83
N THR A 756 6.83 9.91 21.49
CA THR A 756 7.53 9.15 22.52
C THR A 756 8.22 7.92 21.90
N PRO A 757 9.52 7.68 22.12
CA PRO A 757 10.18 6.46 21.66
C PRO A 757 9.66 5.23 22.42
N ALA A 758 9.69 4.07 21.75
CA ALA A 758 9.21 2.80 22.31
C ALA A 758 10.38 1.82 22.49
N GLY A 759 11.00 1.82 23.68
CA GLY A 759 12.21 1.04 23.95
C GLY A 759 13.36 1.50 23.04
N SER A 760 13.88 0.60 22.21
CA SER A 760 14.92 0.91 21.23
C SER A 760 14.40 1.40 19.87
N LEU A 761 13.08 1.53 19.72
CA LEU A 761 12.48 2.04 18.49
C LEU A 761 12.32 3.56 18.57
N PRO A 762 12.55 4.30 17.47
CA PRO A 762 12.26 5.72 17.40
C PRO A 762 10.75 5.98 17.63
N SER A 763 10.37 7.22 17.93
CA SER A 763 8.94 7.56 18.03
C SER A 763 8.20 7.39 16.70
N MET A 764 6.87 7.33 16.76
CA MET A 764 6.01 7.23 15.57
C MET A 764 6.28 8.39 14.61
N ALA A 765 6.35 9.62 15.16
CA ALA A 765 6.61 10.82 14.38
C ALA A 765 8.00 10.84 13.73
N SER A 766 9.04 10.43 14.48
CA SER A 766 10.41 10.31 13.97
C SER A 766 10.49 9.33 12.81
N GLU A 767 9.90 8.13 12.93
CA GLU A 767 9.91 7.15 11.85
C GLU A 767 9.20 7.64 10.57
N LEU A 768 8.00 8.23 10.71
CA LEU A 768 7.25 8.74 9.56
C LEU A 768 8.01 9.89 8.88
N ALA A 769 8.64 10.77 9.67
CA ALA A 769 9.51 11.83 9.17
C ALA A 769 10.67 11.28 8.34
N GLN A 770 11.35 10.23 8.83
CA GLN A 770 12.49 9.63 8.13
C GLN A 770 12.12 9.00 6.79
N SER A 771 10.89 8.46 6.67
CA SER A 771 10.60 7.46 5.64
C SER A 771 9.48 7.83 4.67
N ALA A 772 8.40 8.46 5.14
CA ALA A 772 7.18 8.63 4.37
C ALA A 772 6.78 10.10 4.19
N SER A 773 6.61 10.82 5.30
CA SER A 773 6.13 12.19 5.33
C SER A 773 7.28 13.14 5.67
N PRO A 774 7.69 14.09 4.81
CA PRO A 774 8.85 14.96 5.08
C PRO A 774 8.77 15.77 6.38
N VAL A 775 7.55 16.07 6.82
CA VAL A 775 7.28 16.77 8.08
C VAL A 775 6.28 15.94 8.89
N THR A 776 6.63 15.61 10.12
CA THR A 776 5.72 14.91 11.03
C THR A 776 5.71 15.58 12.39
N ILE A 777 4.51 15.78 12.94
CA ILE A 777 4.31 16.28 14.31
C ILE A 777 3.75 15.15 15.15
N GLY A 778 4.26 14.99 16.36
CA GLY A 778 3.68 14.08 17.35
C GLY A 778 3.69 14.69 18.74
N MET A 779 2.86 14.14 19.64
CA MET A 779 2.82 14.56 21.03
C MET A 779 3.79 13.76 21.88
N ALA A 780 4.61 14.46 22.65
CA ALA A 780 5.72 13.86 23.38
C ALA A 780 5.28 13.04 24.61
N GLU A 781 4.05 13.26 25.07
CA GLU A 781 3.33 12.61 26.17
C GLU A 781 1.82 12.55 25.82
N PRO A 782 1.00 11.83 26.59
CA PRO A 782 -0.46 11.93 26.49
C PRO A 782 -0.94 13.38 26.58
N ILE A 783 -1.67 13.83 25.57
CA ILE A 783 -2.27 15.16 25.50
C ILE A 783 -3.76 15.06 25.85
N LYS A 784 -4.28 16.03 26.59
CA LYS A 784 -5.72 16.13 26.85
C LYS A 784 -6.45 16.65 25.60
N ALA A 785 -7.71 16.25 25.42
CA ALA A 785 -8.50 16.62 24.24
C ALA A 785 -8.67 18.14 24.05
N ASP A 786 -8.82 18.89 25.15
CA ASP A 786 -8.88 20.36 25.15
C ASP A 786 -7.57 20.98 24.65
N ALA A 787 -6.43 20.53 25.18
CA ALA A 787 -5.11 20.99 24.73
C ALA A 787 -4.84 20.63 23.27
N ALA A 788 -5.21 19.42 22.86
CA ALA A 788 -5.12 18.97 21.46
C ALA A 788 -5.93 19.88 20.52
N THR A 789 -7.11 20.32 20.94
CA THR A 789 -7.94 21.27 20.19
C THR A 789 -7.31 22.66 20.11
N VAL A 790 -6.76 23.17 21.21
CA VAL A 790 -6.05 24.47 21.23
C VAL A 790 -4.88 24.43 20.26
N PHE A 791 -4.11 23.34 20.27
CA PHE A 791 -3.04 23.10 19.30
C PHE A 791 -3.57 23.15 17.86
N THR A 792 -4.58 22.33 17.54
CA THR A 792 -5.14 22.22 16.18
C THR A 792 -5.65 23.55 15.64
N ARG A 793 -6.38 24.31 16.47
CA ARG A 793 -6.91 25.63 16.09
C ARG A 793 -5.81 26.62 15.73
N ALA A 794 -4.79 26.75 16.57
CA ALA A 794 -3.68 27.67 16.34
C ALA A 794 -2.80 27.21 15.18
N PHE A 795 -2.51 25.92 15.12
CA PHE A 795 -1.63 25.31 14.12
C PHE A 795 -2.18 25.46 12.70
N TYR A 796 -3.40 24.98 12.43
CA TYR A 796 -3.93 24.99 11.05
C TYR A 796 -4.23 26.39 10.52
N GLY A 797 -4.62 27.33 11.38
CA GLY A 797 -4.74 28.73 10.99
C GLY A 797 -3.43 29.26 10.38
N ARG A 798 -2.30 28.96 11.01
CA ARG A 798 -0.97 29.39 10.55
C ARG A 798 -0.42 28.54 9.39
N VAL A 799 -0.66 27.23 9.39
CA VAL A 799 -0.26 26.35 8.27
C VAL A 799 -0.89 26.81 6.96
N PHE A 800 -2.22 27.03 6.93
CA PHE A 800 -2.89 27.39 5.69
C PHE A 800 -2.52 28.77 5.19
N GLU A 801 -2.23 29.71 6.09
CA GLU A 801 -1.65 31.00 5.74
C GLU A 801 -0.28 30.82 5.07
N LYS A 802 0.62 30.03 5.67
CA LYS A 802 1.96 29.76 5.11
C LYS A 802 1.92 29.01 3.78
N LEU A 803 1.00 28.06 3.62
CA LEU A 803 0.77 27.39 2.34
C LEU A 803 0.30 28.37 1.27
N LYS A 804 -0.65 29.26 1.60
CA LYS A 804 -1.08 30.30 0.68
C LYS A 804 0.09 31.20 0.28
N GLU A 805 0.84 31.72 1.25
CA GLU A 805 2.00 32.59 0.99
C GLU A 805 3.03 31.91 0.09
N SER A 806 3.42 30.67 0.42
CA SER A 806 4.48 29.94 -0.27
C SER A 806 4.08 29.46 -1.67
N LEU A 807 2.77 29.28 -1.90
CA LEU A 807 2.23 28.81 -3.19
C LEU A 807 1.66 29.93 -4.06
N SER A 808 1.52 31.15 -3.52
CA SER A 808 1.08 32.31 -4.29
C SER A 808 2.17 32.71 -5.28
N GLY A 809 1.87 32.64 -6.57
CA GLY A 809 2.82 33.00 -7.64
C GLY A 809 3.81 31.90 -7.99
N VAL A 810 3.63 30.66 -7.50
CA VAL A 810 4.38 29.51 -8.00
C VAL A 810 3.81 29.12 -9.36
N ASP A 811 4.61 29.30 -10.41
CA ASP A 811 4.26 28.85 -11.75
C ASP A 811 4.40 27.32 -11.88
N TRP A 812 3.75 26.76 -12.90
CA TRP A 812 3.83 25.33 -13.19
C TRP A 812 5.29 24.90 -13.42
N GLY A 813 5.71 23.85 -12.72
CA GLY A 813 7.06 23.34 -12.84
C GLY A 813 8.10 24.04 -11.95
N ASP A 814 7.71 25.04 -11.16
CA ASP A 814 8.57 25.65 -10.13
C ASP A 814 8.29 25.06 -8.75
N ALA A 815 9.36 24.92 -7.98
CA ALA A 815 9.31 24.33 -6.65
C ALA A 815 9.28 25.42 -5.57
N ALA A 816 8.28 25.38 -4.71
CA ALA A 816 8.22 26.16 -3.49
C ALA A 816 8.83 25.39 -2.32
N MET A 817 9.50 26.10 -1.42
CA MET A 817 9.93 25.56 -0.14
C MET A 817 8.85 25.86 0.90
N LEU A 818 8.46 24.85 1.68
CA LEU A 818 7.48 25.00 2.75
C LEU A 818 8.19 24.92 4.09
N ASP A 819 8.12 26.00 4.88
CA ASP A 819 8.56 26.03 6.27
C ASP A 819 7.34 26.04 7.18
N LEU A 820 7.17 24.95 7.94
CA LEU A 820 6.06 24.75 8.85
C LEU A 820 6.45 24.98 10.33
N GLY A 821 7.72 25.30 10.61
CA GLY A 821 8.21 25.50 11.97
C GLY A 821 7.49 26.64 12.68
N LEU A 822 7.24 27.74 11.98
CA LEU A 822 6.51 28.90 12.53
C LEU A 822 5.06 28.58 12.88
N ALA A 823 4.43 27.61 12.20
CA ALA A 823 3.07 27.20 12.54
C ALA A 823 3.04 26.40 13.85
N VAL A 824 4.06 25.57 14.10
CA VAL A 824 4.21 24.86 15.38
C VAL A 824 4.48 25.85 16.50
N ASN A 825 5.36 26.84 16.29
CA ASN A 825 5.61 27.89 17.28
C ASN A 825 4.33 28.64 17.68
N ALA A 826 3.52 29.07 16.71
CA ALA A 826 2.25 29.73 17.00
C ALA A 826 1.31 28.85 17.84
N ALA A 827 1.31 27.54 17.61
CA ALA A 827 0.55 26.60 18.43
C ALA A 827 1.11 26.46 19.85
N ARG A 828 2.45 26.45 20.01
CA ARG A 828 3.10 26.43 21.33
C ARG A 828 2.81 27.71 22.11
N GLU A 829 2.89 28.88 21.46
CA GLU A 829 2.53 30.17 22.06
C GLU A 829 1.08 30.14 22.57
N LYS A 830 0.13 29.68 21.74
CA LYS A 830 -1.28 29.60 22.14
C LYS A 830 -1.51 28.64 23.30
N LEU A 831 -0.85 27.48 23.30
CA LEU A 831 -0.88 26.56 24.44
C LEU A 831 -0.26 27.18 25.69
N HIS A 832 0.83 27.93 25.55
CA HIS A 832 1.47 28.58 26.69
C HIS A 832 0.56 29.64 27.31
N GLU A 833 -0.07 30.48 26.48
CA GLU A 833 -1.03 31.49 26.92
C GLU A 833 -2.24 30.89 27.65
N GLU A 834 -2.78 29.79 27.12
CA GLU A 834 -3.96 29.13 27.71
C GLU A 834 -3.61 28.45 29.03
N TYR A 835 -2.44 27.79 29.11
CA TYR A 835 -2.04 26.92 30.21
C TYR A 835 -1.08 27.55 31.24
N GLN A 836 -0.70 28.82 31.09
CA GLN A 836 0.14 29.51 32.09
C GLN A 836 -0.60 29.75 33.42
N ASP A 837 -1.93 29.91 33.39
CA ASP A 837 -2.77 30.25 34.54
C ASP A 837 -3.73 29.11 34.99
N THR A 838 -3.81 28.01 34.25
CA THR A 838 -4.69 26.84 34.53
C THR A 838 -4.05 25.92 35.60
N PRO A 839 -4.69 24.80 36.05
CA PRO A 839 -4.28 24.02 37.23
C PRO A 839 -2.79 23.69 37.28
N LYS A 840 -2.28 23.52 38.51
CA LYS A 840 -0.87 23.40 38.90
C LYS A 840 -0.02 22.35 38.15
N ASP A 841 -0.61 21.53 37.28
CA ASP A 841 0.04 20.38 36.66
C ASP A 841 0.07 20.35 35.12
N ALA A 842 -0.16 21.49 34.45
CA ALA A 842 -0.25 21.56 32.98
C ALA A 842 0.64 22.64 32.32
N TYR A 843 1.52 23.31 33.08
CA TYR A 843 2.28 24.46 32.57
C TYR A 843 3.14 24.11 31.33
N GLY A 844 3.72 22.91 31.29
CA GLY A 844 4.57 22.46 30.18
C GLY A 844 3.83 21.89 28.96
N THR A 845 2.49 22.00 28.89
CA THR A 845 1.69 21.47 27.78
C THR A 845 2.13 22.00 26.41
N TRP A 846 2.62 23.24 26.35
CA TRP A 846 3.15 23.84 25.13
C TRP A 846 4.41 23.15 24.59
N CYS A 847 5.13 22.37 25.40
CA CYS A 847 6.28 21.57 24.96
C CYS A 847 5.88 20.22 24.33
N LEU A 848 4.60 19.81 24.40
CA LEU A 848 4.16 18.51 23.91
C LEU A 848 4.25 18.35 22.38
N PRO A 849 3.91 19.35 21.55
CA PRO A 849 4.02 19.21 20.10
C PRO A 849 5.50 19.20 19.68
N VAL A 850 5.96 18.06 19.19
CA VAL A 850 7.33 17.86 18.69
C VAL A 850 7.28 17.80 17.17
N LEU A 851 8.05 18.68 16.53
CA LEU A 851 8.18 18.78 15.08
C LEU A 851 9.42 18.01 14.61
N TYR A 852 9.20 16.92 13.88
CA TYR A 852 10.23 16.21 13.12
C TYR A 852 10.20 16.63 11.65
N GLU A 853 11.38 16.92 11.11
CA GLU A 853 11.60 17.26 9.71
C GLU A 853 12.75 16.41 9.16
N ARG A 854 12.86 16.34 7.84
CA ARG A 854 14.07 15.81 7.20
C ARG A 854 15.22 16.81 7.22
N ASP A 855 16.42 16.29 6.96
CA ASP A 855 17.60 17.10 6.73
C ASP A 855 17.46 17.97 5.46
N THR A 856 16.73 17.47 4.46
CA THR A 856 16.31 18.22 3.28
C THR A 856 14.99 18.97 3.53
N PRO A 857 14.93 20.28 3.28
CA PRO A 857 13.68 21.05 3.39
C PRO A 857 12.55 20.48 2.53
N LEU A 858 11.32 20.56 3.01
CA LEU A 858 10.14 20.20 2.23
C LEU A 858 10.01 21.13 1.02
N ARG A 859 10.15 20.55 -0.17
CA ARG A 859 9.94 21.25 -1.44
C ARG A 859 8.73 20.65 -2.14
N VAL A 860 7.83 21.51 -2.59
CA VAL A 860 6.63 21.11 -3.33
C VAL A 860 6.62 21.74 -4.71
N LEU A 861 6.11 20.99 -5.67
CA LEU A 861 6.13 21.34 -7.08
C LEU A 861 4.72 21.21 -7.63
N MET A 862 4.20 22.30 -8.17
CA MET A 862 2.85 22.35 -8.72
C MET A 862 2.85 21.83 -10.17
N LEU A 863 2.01 20.84 -10.45
CA LEU A 863 1.84 20.19 -11.76
C LEU A 863 0.37 20.11 -12.17
N PRO A 864 0.04 20.32 -13.46
CA PRO A 864 -1.29 20.04 -13.97
C PRO A 864 -1.67 18.57 -13.67
N GLU A 865 -2.93 18.29 -13.34
CA GLU A 865 -3.33 16.94 -12.89
C GLU A 865 -3.12 15.88 -13.97
N ASP A 866 -3.35 16.23 -15.24
CA ASP A 866 -3.06 15.38 -16.40
C ASP A 866 -1.56 15.13 -16.56
N MET A 867 -0.73 16.15 -16.39
CA MET A 867 0.74 16.03 -16.42
C MET A 867 1.25 15.14 -15.29
N LYS A 868 0.75 15.35 -14.06
CA LYS A 868 1.09 14.54 -12.88
C LYS A 868 0.71 13.08 -13.11
N THR A 869 -0.54 12.83 -13.52
CA THR A 869 -1.04 11.48 -13.81
C THR A 869 -0.17 10.79 -14.86
N ARG A 870 0.22 11.51 -15.92
CA ARG A 870 1.10 11.00 -16.98
C ARG A 870 2.50 10.66 -16.48
N ILE A 871 3.11 11.52 -15.67
CA ILE A 871 4.42 11.27 -15.04
C ILE A 871 4.35 10.03 -14.16
N GLU A 872 3.33 9.93 -13.30
CA GLU A 872 3.15 8.79 -12.39
C GLU A 872 2.91 7.49 -13.14
N LEU A 873 2.15 7.52 -14.23
CA LEU A 873 1.88 6.36 -15.07
C LEU A 873 3.14 5.85 -15.77
N ILE A 874 3.93 6.75 -16.37
CA ILE A 874 5.20 6.40 -17.02
C ILE A 874 6.24 5.96 -16.00
N ALA A 875 6.32 6.62 -14.84
CA ALA A 875 7.19 6.20 -13.76
C ALA A 875 6.79 4.81 -13.23
N GLY A 876 5.48 4.54 -13.11
CA GLY A 876 4.93 3.24 -12.76
C GLY A 876 5.31 2.15 -13.77
N ALA A 877 5.13 2.44 -15.06
CA ALA A 877 5.52 1.54 -16.15
C ALA A 877 7.03 1.25 -16.11
N LEU A 878 7.87 2.27 -15.92
CA LEU A 878 9.32 2.08 -15.86
C LEU A 878 9.77 1.27 -14.63
N ARG A 879 9.05 1.36 -13.51
CA ARG A 879 9.31 0.57 -12.29
C ARG A 879 8.82 -0.88 -12.40
N SER A 880 7.78 -1.15 -13.19
CA SER A 880 7.29 -2.51 -13.46
C SER A 880 8.13 -3.26 -14.50
N LEU A 881 9.03 -2.56 -15.20
CA LEU A 881 9.98 -3.17 -16.12
C LEU A 881 11.12 -3.88 -15.36
N PRO A 882 11.45 -5.14 -15.70
CA PRO A 882 12.61 -5.86 -15.19
C PRO A 882 13.94 -5.14 -15.40
N ALA A 883 14.94 -5.41 -14.56
CA ALA A 883 16.28 -4.83 -14.74
C ALA A 883 16.92 -5.20 -16.09
N SER A 884 16.52 -6.33 -16.68
CA SER A 884 16.94 -6.81 -18.01
C SER A 884 16.37 -6.02 -19.19
N THR A 885 15.39 -5.13 -18.99
CA THR A 885 14.82 -4.34 -20.09
C THR A 885 15.90 -3.47 -20.75
N PRO A 886 16.04 -3.53 -22.09
CA PRO A 886 17.02 -2.71 -22.79
C PRO A 886 16.88 -1.22 -22.45
N LEU A 887 18.00 -0.55 -22.16
CA LEU A 887 18.00 0.87 -21.80
C LEU A 887 17.38 1.74 -22.91
N LEU A 888 17.50 1.32 -24.17
CA LEU A 888 16.87 1.99 -25.30
C LEU A 888 15.34 1.99 -25.19
N VAL A 889 14.71 0.87 -24.83
CA VAL A 889 13.25 0.77 -24.62
C VAL A 889 12.82 1.73 -23.50
N ARG A 890 13.54 1.73 -22.38
CA ARG A 890 13.28 2.66 -21.26
C ARG A 890 13.39 4.13 -21.68
N LYS A 891 14.41 4.48 -22.48
CA LYS A 891 14.59 5.83 -23.04
C LYS A 891 13.48 6.21 -24.02
N GLU A 892 13.03 5.29 -24.87
CA GLU A 892 11.89 5.53 -25.79
C GLU A 892 10.57 5.70 -25.03
N ILE A 893 10.33 4.91 -23.98
CA ILE A 893 9.18 5.11 -23.08
C ILE A 893 9.25 6.51 -22.44
N LEU A 894 10.42 6.95 -21.97
CA LEU A 894 10.61 8.31 -21.46
C LEU A 894 10.42 9.40 -22.53
N LYS A 895 10.71 9.12 -23.80
CA LYS A 895 10.48 10.09 -24.89
C LYS A 895 8.99 10.35 -25.12
N THR A 896 8.10 9.43 -24.74
CA THR A 896 6.64 9.66 -24.83
C THR A 896 6.19 10.84 -23.96
N LEU A 897 6.93 11.17 -22.90
CA LEU A 897 6.71 12.41 -22.12
C LEU A 897 6.95 13.69 -22.94
N GLY A 898 7.54 13.61 -24.13
CA GLY A 898 7.66 14.72 -25.08
C GLY A 898 6.43 14.94 -25.95
N ASN A 899 5.51 13.96 -26.03
CA ASN A 899 4.28 14.11 -26.80
C ASN A 899 3.34 15.11 -26.10
N PRO A 900 2.42 15.79 -26.80
CA PRO A 900 1.47 16.71 -26.16
C PRO A 900 0.58 16.04 -25.08
N PRO A 901 0.35 16.68 -23.92
CA PRO A 901 1.05 17.86 -23.41
C PRO A 901 2.48 17.50 -22.95
N PRO A 902 3.53 18.19 -23.45
CA PRO A 902 4.90 17.81 -23.16
C PRO A 902 5.24 18.04 -21.69
N VAL A 903 5.92 17.06 -21.08
CA VAL A 903 6.46 17.16 -19.73
C VAL A 903 7.88 17.74 -19.80
N PRO A 904 8.16 18.86 -19.09
CA PRO A 904 9.50 19.43 -19.00
C PRO A 904 10.54 18.40 -18.53
N GLU A 905 11.75 18.44 -19.10
CA GLU A 905 12.80 17.45 -18.83
C GLU A 905 13.16 17.35 -17.34
N LYS A 906 13.18 18.48 -16.62
CA LYS A 906 13.42 18.55 -15.16
C LYS A 906 12.37 17.81 -14.31
N LEU A 907 11.24 17.43 -14.90
CA LEU A 907 10.12 16.76 -14.23
C LEU A 907 9.98 15.29 -14.63
N ARG A 908 10.78 14.83 -15.59
CA ARG A 908 10.70 13.46 -16.08
C ARG A 908 11.35 12.52 -15.07
N PRO A 909 10.78 11.33 -14.84
CA PRO A 909 11.47 10.30 -14.09
C PRO A 909 12.75 9.86 -14.83
N ASP A 910 13.66 9.23 -14.11
CA ASP A 910 14.80 8.54 -14.70
C ASP A 910 14.36 7.26 -15.46
N ALA A 911 15.31 6.59 -16.11
CA ALA A 911 15.04 5.36 -16.88
C ALA A 911 14.49 4.19 -16.04
N PHE A 912 14.49 4.31 -14.72
CA PHE A 912 13.99 3.32 -13.77
C PHE A 912 12.72 3.80 -13.05
N GLY A 913 12.13 4.92 -13.50
CA GLY A 913 10.90 5.45 -12.94
C GLY A 913 11.09 6.15 -11.59
N ASN A 914 12.31 6.52 -11.20
CA ASN A 914 12.54 7.37 -10.03
C ASN A 914 12.34 8.83 -10.42
N LEU A 915 11.55 9.57 -9.66
CA LEU A 915 11.43 11.02 -9.83
C LEU A 915 12.73 11.67 -9.34
N VAL A 916 13.30 12.57 -10.16
CA VAL A 916 14.61 13.22 -9.95
C VAL A 916 14.47 14.57 -9.26
#